data_AF-A0A8H7NTF1-F1
#
_entry.id   AF-A0A8H7NTF1-F1
#
_cell.length_a   1.000
_cell.length_b   1.000
_cell.length_c   1.000
_cell.angle_alpha   90.00
_cell.angle_beta   90.00
_cell.angle_gamma   90.00
#
_symmetry.space_group_name_H-M   'P 1'
#
loop_
_entity.id
_entity.type
_entity.pdbx_description
1 polymer ?
#
loop_
_entity_poly.entity_id
_entity_poly.type
_entity_poly.pdbx_seq_one_letter_code
_entity_poly.pdbx_strand_id
1 'polypeptide(L)'
;MSHPLYWPGRVHFYPIGNTSAVDLLRDTPPDADAHLLLLGCGDPRNVLYSIYTDRNPGARVLDFTCCDIEPAVIARNILLLTMIADRGPCAGAIWNILLVEQLEKLIAHSSSIEKWSTSVYGPFIKISSRYTLMEVRRHWVLYRDVHHLSSSRMVDIRKAFTEKMTRSTGIGINFSSARSASPLMLEAAQTISAQFNQFWATGVTHTDQADIAAATFINPTFVYSLAGEGCAVHYGTDPLIPFHFAPIFGNAHALTEYSIDGLVRVAKDEFIAWCFTYQAAISSTVPPVIRYFLGEATAVCRALNEFSTSGTVLTDIPVAQWNTELIHLEETEYAGGGCAPSTFHVIDTSNLVDHLGLLNVLVSTIPLLVAAHGVLYTETLIADRLISDKPDPAKAFTDSLYADVTLLGLLLNLHPVGYVSGFTSRCNTSERLLRRAAGGGQTQSYQPVTWKYPPLSSSNTVDSGNMALVFDSLQLPIFLYNMYQRMYEREDAATFWRLNKKPPHDAAADSNLIHYTRESFVLLLKLIQQRIAPPDTIWLERIILVVPRDCIAAIEPSLVDIGTPILQCDIWRKCFHNLFSSVHAAFGKLVIRGSPMDPQITLVRDSPIPDTSSPLVLSFIAPSSLLRVEPMRDVRICVSVRSTAINAKLIPKLGLMLTVFSAPLLDTSAVHILPWNGKNTRSSFDPWTTRASIEDSRRVTVTLDRNRHSILNLSRKVEVVGENTCCLFKRGDMPTISQTSPNAMKLSLGEFVREVVFPIPIVSTNNRLRLARRSSYIEVRLTATFPNTR
;
A
#
# COMPACT_ATOMS: atom_id res chain seq x y z
N MET A 1 -10.64 -1.33 -4.46
CA MET A 1 -10.13 -1.77 -3.15
C MET A 1 -9.73 -3.23 -3.31
N SER A 2 -8.44 -3.52 -3.53
CA SER A 2 -7.95 -4.90 -3.71
C SER A 2 -7.78 -5.58 -2.35
N HIS A 3 -8.89 -5.73 -1.63
CA HIS A 3 -8.94 -6.32 -0.29
C HIS A 3 -10.21 -7.16 -0.18
N PRO A 4 -10.20 -8.32 0.51
CA PRO A 4 -11.41 -9.12 0.67
C PRO A 4 -12.55 -8.31 1.28
N LEU A 5 -13.78 -8.62 0.83
CA LEU A 5 -14.99 -8.05 1.40
C LEU A 5 -15.32 -8.81 2.68
N TYR A 6 -15.21 -8.13 3.81
CA TYR A 6 -15.59 -8.67 5.12
C TYR A 6 -17.00 -8.23 5.48
N TRP A 7 -17.81 -9.15 6.00
CA TRP A 7 -19.07 -8.78 6.64
C TRP A 7 -18.78 -7.81 7.80
N PRO A 8 -19.54 -6.70 7.95
CA PRO A 8 -19.33 -5.76 9.04
C PRO A 8 -19.67 -6.47 10.36
N GLY A 9 -18.63 -6.96 11.04
CA GLY A 9 -18.70 -7.59 12.34
C GLY A 9 -18.65 -6.55 13.46
N ARG A 10 -17.99 -6.90 14.56
CA ARG A 10 -17.79 -5.98 15.68
C ARG A 10 -16.75 -4.92 15.29
N VAL A 11 -17.18 -3.66 15.19
CA VAL A 11 -16.31 -2.52 14.94
C VAL A 11 -15.66 -2.06 16.25
N HIS A 12 -14.37 -1.76 16.19
CA HIS A 12 -13.62 -1.16 17.28
C HIS A 12 -13.30 0.30 16.96
N PHE A 13 -13.54 1.18 17.92
CA PHE A 13 -13.26 2.60 17.82
C PHE A 13 -11.93 2.92 18.53
N TYR A 14 -11.03 3.61 17.85
CA TYR A 14 -9.71 4.00 18.38
C TYR A 14 -9.65 5.52 18.57
N PRO A 15 -10.24 6.07 19.64
CA PRO A 15 -10.24 7.53 19.87
C PRO A 15 -8.86 8.09 20.22
N ILE A 16 -7.96 7.22 20.66
CA ILE A 16 -6.55 7.46 20.96
C ILE A 16 -5.80 6.38 20.19
N GLY A 17 -4.75 6.76 19.46
CA GLY A 17 -4.00 5.75 18.72
C GLY A 17 -3.19 4.87 19.65
N ASN A 18 -2.65 3.80 19.08
CA ASN A 18 -2.19 2.62 19.80
C ASN A 18 -0.65 2.51 19.89
N THR A 19 0.06 3.59 19.59
CA THR A 19 1.53 3.70 19.63
C THR A 19 1.92 5.07 20.18
N SER A 20 3.14 5.23 20.66
CA SER A 20 3.66 6.54 21.06
C SER A 20 3.85 7.47 19.87
N ALA A 21 3.85 8.77 20.13
CA ALA A 21 4.05 9.75 19.08
C ALA A 21 5.42 9.57 18.42
N VAL A 22 5.49 9.79 17.10
CA VAL A 22 6.74 9.73 16.35
C VAL A 22 6.93 11.01 15.55
N ASP A 23 8.18 11.48 15.47
CA ASP A 23 8.54 12.59 14.61
C ASP A 23 8.49 12.12 13.15
N LEU A 24 7.52 12.61 12.39
CA LEU A 24 7.30 12.26 10.99
C LEU A 24 8.36 12.90 10.07
N LEU A 25 9.07 13.93 10.54
CA LEU A 25 10.08 14.71 9.83
C LEU A 25 11.51 14.18 10.05
N ARG A 26 11.69 13.14 10.87
CA ARG A 26 12.99 12.53 11.21
C ARG A 26 13.89 12.14 10.03
N ASP A 27 13.30 11.90 8.87
CA ASP A 27 13.99 11.46 7.65
C ASP A 27 13.90 12.48 6.51
N THR A 28 13.37 13.68 6.77
CA THR A 28 13.27 14.78 5.81
C THR A 28 14.40 15.80 6.03
N PRO A 29 14.82 16.55 5.00
CA PRO A 29 15.76 17.65 5.18
C PRO A 29 15.16 18.73 6.12
N PRO A 30 15.91 19.24 7.11
CA PRO A 30 15.38 20.18 8.11
C PRO A 30 14.80 21.48 7.56
N ASP A 31 15.33 21.99 6.44
CA ASP A 31 14.96 23.28 5.85
C ASP A 31 14.07 23.13 4.61
N ALA A 32 13.70 21.90 4.23
CA ALA A 32 12.85 21.65 3.07
C ALA A 32 11.37 21.58 3.46
N ASP A 33 10.51 22.12 2.59
CA ASP A 33 9.07 21.92 2.65
C ASP A 33 8.71 20.44 2.64
N ALA A 34 7.64 20.07 3.34
CA ALA A 34 7.20 18.69 3.45
C ALA A 34 5.68 18.57 3.30
N HIS A 35 5.28 17.62 2.46
CA HIS A 35 3.91 17.17 2.34
C HIS A 35 3.85 15.76 2.93
N LEU A 36 2.96 15.53 3.88
CA LEU A 36 2.85 14.30 4.64
C LEU A 36 1.47 13.69 4.46
N LEU A 37 1.40 12.40 4.17
CA LEU A 37 0.16 11.63 4.13
C LEU A 37 0.15 10.66 5.31
N LEU A 38 -0.85 10.78 6.18
CA LEU A 38 -1.04 9.92 7.35
C LEU A 38 -2.27 9.06 7.10
N LEU A 39 -2.07 7.77 6.80
CA LEU A 39 -3.14 6.81 6.55
C LEU A 39 -3.46 6.04 7.84
N GLY A 40 -4.72 6.08 8.26
CA GLY A 40 -5.12 5.61 9.59
C GLY A 40 -4.53 6.53 10.65
N CYS A 41 -4.71 7.84 10.47
CA CYS A 41 -4.03 8.88 11.25
C CYS A 41 -4.33 8.77 12.74
N GLY A 42 -5.48 8.22 13.14
CA GLY A 42 -5.87 8.12 14.54
C GLY A 42 -5.95 9.52 15.16
N ASP A 43 -5.39 9.72 16.35
CA ASP A 43 -5.36 11.02 17.02
C ASP A 43 -4.25 11.97 16.48
N PRO A 44 -4.21 13.26 16.88
CA PRO A 44 -3.24 14.21 16.31
C PRO A 44 -1.85 14.11 16.94
N ARG A 45 -1.51 13.05 17.71
CA ARG A 45 -0.24 12.99 18.45
C ARG A 45 0.99 13.12 17.56
N ASN A 46 1.01 12.44 16.41
CA ASN A 46 2.16 12.47 15.50
C ASN A 46 2.29 13.85 14.85
N VAL A 47 1.18 14.51 14.54
CA VAL A 47 1.18 15.87 13.98
C VAL A 47 1.70 16.87 15.02
N LEU A 48 1.14 16.86 16.23
CA LEU A 48 1.54 17.75 17.31
C LEU A 48 3.00 17.55 17.72
N TYR A 49 3.45 16.30 17.86
CA TYR A 49 4.83 15.98 18.20
C TYR A 49 5.82 16.35 17.08
N SER A 50 5.44 16.16 15.81
CA SER A 50 6.29 16.59 14.68
C SER A 50 6.43 18.11 14.63
N ILE A 51 5.35 18.86 14.87
CA ILE A 51 5.41 20.33 14.96
C ILE A 51 6.25 20.78 16.17
N TYR A 52 6.12 20.08 17.30
CA TYR A 52 6.90 20.35 18.51
C TYR A 52 8.40 20.11 18.32
N THR A 53 8.77 19.05 17.60
CA THR A 53 10.16 18.66 17.35
C THR A 53 10.78 19.34 16.11
N ASP A 54 9.98 20.03 15.30
CA ASP A 54 10.48 20.79 14.17
C ASP A 54 11.46 21.86 14.62
N ARG A 55 12.59 21.97 13.91
CA ARG A 55 13.66 22.92 14.28
C ARG A 55 13.32 24.35 13.89
N ASN A 56 12.47 24.52 12.89
CA ASN A 56 12.07 25.81 12.34
C ASN A 56 10.54 25.90 12.20
N PRO A 57 9.77 25.75 13.30
CA PRO A 57 8.31 25.72 13.22
C PRO A 57 7.80 27.04 12.64
N GLY A 58 7.01 26.96 11.57
CA GLY A 58 6.45 28.14 10.89
C GLY A 58 7.37 28.85 9.89
N ALA A 59 8.57 28.30 9.63
CA ALA A 59 9.51 28.83 8.62
C ALA A 59 9.50 28.06 7.29
N ARG A 60 8.87 26.88 7.26
CA ARG A 60 8.72 26.02 6.08
C ARG A 60 7.28 25.53 5.93
N VAL A 61 6.90 25.13 4.71
CA VAL A 61 5.59 24.56 4.45
C VAL A 61 5.53 23.13 5.00
N LEU A 62 4.58 22.90 5.90
CA LEU A 62 4.19 21.57 6.37
C LEU A 62 2.70 21.37 6.07
N ASP A 63 2.37 20.45 5.17
CA ASP A 63 0.98 20.05 4.89
C ASP A 63 0.77 18.58 5.29
N PHE A 64 -0.03 18.34 6.32
CA PHE A 64 -0.40 17.03 6.84
C PHE A 64 -1.77 16.62 6.31
N THR A 65 -1.81 15.75 5.31
CA THR A 65 -3.05 15.08 4.86
C THR A 65 -3.33 13.88 5.76
N CYS A 66 -4.24 14.05 6.72
CA CYS A 66 -4.69 13.05 7.68
C CYS A 66 -5.93 12.31 7.17
N CYS A 67 -5.74 11.03 6.83
CA CYS A 67 -6.78 10.13 6.37
C CYS A 67 -7.18 9.15 7.49
N ASP A 68 -8.48 9.05 7.75
CA ASP A 68 -9.04 7.99 8.59
C ASP A 68 -10.37 7.51 8.02
N ILE A 69 -10.71 6.24 8.26
CA ILE A 69 -12.00 5.68 7.87
C ILE A 69 -13.10 6.03 8.89
N GLU A 70 -12.72 6.34 10.13
CA GLU A 70 -13.64 6.64 11.22
C GLU A 70 -13.91 8.16 11.33
N PRO A 71 -15.11 8.66 10.96
CA PRO A 71 -15.43 10.08 11.06
C PRO A 71 -15.36 10.62 12.50
N ALA A 72 -15.62 9.79 13.52
CA ALA A 72 -15.49 10.20 14.91
C ALA A 72 -14.05 10.56 15.31
N VAL A 73 -13.04 9.89 14.72
CA VAL A 73 -11.62 10.23 14.92
C VAL A 73 -11.35 11.63 14.38
N ILE A 74 -11.74 11.89 13.13
CA ILE A 74 -11.53 13.19 12.48
C ILE A 74 -12.23 14.31 13.26
N ALA A 75 -13.50 14.09 13.66
CA ALA A 75 -14.27 15.06 14.42
C ALA A 75 -13.63 15.40 15.77
N ARG A 76 -13.12 14.40 16.49
CA ARG A 76 -12.39 14.59 17.75
C ARG A 76 -11.09 15.36 17.55
N ASN A 77 -10.34 15.06 16.50
CA ASN A 77 -9.06 15.71 16.25
C ASN A 77 -9.22 17.20 15.95
N ILE A 78 -10.15 17.57 15.08
CA ILE A 78 -10.44 18.97 14.76
C ILE A 78 -10.95 19.70 16.02
N LEU A 79 -11.79 19.05 16.83
CA LEU A 79 -12.24 19.62 18.11
C LEU A 79 -11.03 19.93 19.02
N LEU A 80 -10.12 18.98 19.19
CA LEU A 80 -8.92 19.15 20.01
C LEU A 80 -8.03 20.29 19.48
N LEU A 81 -7.72 20.29 18.19
CA LEU A 81 -6.84 21.28 17.57
C LEU A 81 -7.42 22.70 17.63
N THR A 82 -8.74 22.85 17.45
CA THR A 82 -9.40 24.16 17.56
C THR A 82 -9.53 24.65 19.00
N MET A 83 -9.69 23.73 19.97
CA MET A 83 -9.61 24.08 21.40
C MET A 83 -8.23 24.62 21.77
N ILE A 84 -7.15 23.99 21.27
CA ILE A 84 -5.79 24.48 21.49
C ILE A 84 -5.59 25.86 20.84
N ALA A 85 -6.07 26.04 19.61
CA ALA A 85 -5.98 27.32 18.90
C ALA A 85 -6.66 28.47 19.67
N ASP A 86 -7.89 28.26 20.15
CA ASP A 86 -8.70 29.31 20.77
C ASP A 86 -8.35 29.58 22.25
N ARG A 87 -8.06 28.54 23.04
CA ARG A 87 -7.95 28.66 24.52
C ARG A 87 -6.51 28.59 25.04
N GLY A 88 -5.58 28.15 24.21
CA GLY A 88 -4.20 27.93 24.61
C GLY A 88 -4.00 26.71 25.53
N PRO A 89 -2.76 26.40 25.88
CA PRO A 89 -2.31 25.09 26.37
C PRO A 89 -2.61 24.81 27.86
N CYS A 90 -2.91 25.83 28.66
CA CYS A 90 -3.05 25.71 30.13
C CYS A 90 -4.49 25.43 30.59
N ALA A 91 -5.46 25.27 29.68
CA ALA A 91 -6.82 24.93 30.08
C ALA A 91 -6.90 23.42 30.39
N GLY A 92 -7.01 23.06 31.67
CA GLY A 92 -7.20 21.65 32.10
C GLY A 92 -8.40 20.94 31.43
N ALA A 93 -9.34 21.69 30.86
CA ALA A 93 -10.44 21.20 30.03
C ALA A 93 -9.99 20.57 28.69
N ILE A 94 -8.81 20.91 28.16
CA ILE A 94 -8.29 20.36 26.90
C ILE A 94 -7.86 18.91 27.06
N TRP A 95 -7.24 18.57 28.21
CA TRP A 95 -6.86 17.19 28.54
C TRP A 95 -8.07 16.24 28.52
N ASN A 96 -9.24 16.72 28.94
CA ASN A 96 -10.46 15.92 29.00
C ASN A 96 -11.40 16.08 27.78
N ILE A 97 -11.10 17.01 26.85
CA ILE A 97 -11.85 17.28 25.60
C ILE A 97 -13.36 17.46 25.84
N LEU A 98 -13.75 18.41 26.69
CA LEU A 98 -15.17 18.66 27.02
C LEU A 98 -15.51 20.14 27.05
N LEU A 99 -15.92 20.68 25.90
CA LEU A 99 -16.36 22.07 25.77
C LEU A 99 -17.51 22.22 24.78
N VAL A 100 -18.73 22.34 25.31
CA VAL A 100 -19.97 22.58 24.54
C VAL A 100 -19.86 23.84 23.68
N GLU A 101 -19.27 24.91 24.22
CA GLU A 101 -19.05 26.18 23.50
C GLU A 101 -18.20 26.00 22.23
N GLN A 102 -17.18 25.15 22.27
CA GLN A 102 -16.35 24.88 21.09
C GLN A 102 -17.15 24.15 20.02
N LEU A 103 -17.97 23.16 20.41
CA LEU A 103 -18.83 22.42 19.50
C LEU A 103 -19.82 23.35 18.80
N GLU A 104 -20.44 24.29 19.51
CA GLU A 104 -21.35 25.28 18.92
C GLU A 104 -20.65 26.14 17.87
N LYS A 105 -19.43 26.60 18.15
CA LYS A 105 -18.61 27.37 17.19
C LYS A 105 -18.26 26.55 15.95
N LEU A 106 -17.84 25.29 16.12
CA LEU A 106 -17.54 24.38 15.01
C LEU A 106 -18.78 24.09 14.15
N ILE A 107 -19.95 23.86 14.78
CA ILE A 107 -21.23 23.70 14.09
C ILE A 107 -21.66 25.01 13.41
N ALA A 108 -21.34 26.18 13.94
CA ALA A 108 -21.64 27.43 13.26
C ALA A 108 -20.83 27.58 11.96
N HIS A 109 -19.54 27.20 11.96
CA HIS A 109 -18.65 27.36 10.81
C HIS A 109 -18.73 26.25 9.74
N SER A 110 -19.31 25.10 10.06
CA SER A 110 -19.29 23.91 9.18
C SER A 110 -20.56 23.66 8.37
N SER A 111 -21.42 24.67 8.14
CA SER A 111 -22.65 24.46 7.35
C SER A 111 -22.39 24.21 5.86
N SER A 112 -21.23 24.65 5.37
CA SER A 112 -20.72 24.37 4.03
C SER A 112 -19.20 24.49 4.02
N ILE A 113 -18.56 23.96 2.97
CA ILE A 113 -17.09 24.02 2.84
C ILE A 113 -16.58 25.46 2.67
N GLU A 114 -17.37 26.32 2.02
CA GLU A 114 -17.06 27.74 1.81
C GLU A 114 -17.12 28.52 3.13
N LYS A 115 -18.06 28.18 4.01
CA LYS A 115 -18.12 28.77 5.35
C LYS A 115 -16.99 28.28 6.24
N TRP A 116 -16.55 27.04 6.07
CA TRP A 116 -15.39 26.49 6.77
C TRP A 116 -14.11 27.19 6.32
N SER A 117 -13.89 27.31 5.02
CA SER A 117 -12.66 27.89 4.45
C SER A 117 -12.47 29.37 4.81
N THR A 118 -13.56 30.12 4.99
CA THR A 118 -13.56 31.52 5.43
C THR A 118 -13.60 31.69 6.95
N SER A 119 -13.66 30.60 7.71
CA SER A 119 -13.63 30.65 9.18
C SER A 119 -12.23 30.93 9.72
N VAL A 120 -12.14 31.19 11.02
CA VAL A 120 -10.87 31.36 11.73
C VAL A 120 -9.97 30.12 11.70
N TYR A 121 -10.51 28.93 11.40
CA TYR A 121 -9.75 27.67 11.33
C TYR A 121 -9.34 27.31 9.90
N GLY A 122 -10.01 27.86 8.89
CA GLY A 122 -9.78 27.56 7.48
C GLY A 122 -8.35 27.77 6.97
N PRO A 123 -7.53 28.68 7.53
CA PRO A 123 -6.13 28.83 7.12
C PRO A 123 -5.23 27.63 7.45
N PHE A 124 -5.49 26.92 8.55
CA PHE A 124 -4.60 25.84 9.04
C PHE A 124 -5.30 24.48 9.21
N ILE A 125 -6.64 24.42 9.15
CA ILE A 125 -7.40 23.15 9.08
C ILE A 125 -8.19 23.10 7.78
N LYS A 126 -7.82 22.15 6.92
CA LYS A 126 -8.41 21.95 5.60
C LYS A 126 -9.24 20.67 5.53
N ILE A 127 -10.17 20.61 4.60
CA ILE A 127 -11.06 19.45 4.42
C ILE A 127 -11.03 19.03 2.96
N SER A 128 -10.72 17.76 2.71
CA SER A 128 -10.48 17.25 1.35
C SER A 128 -11.74 16.96 0.55
N SER A 129 -12.91 16.83 1.19
CA SER A 129 -14.18 16.57 0.50
C SER A 129 -15.38 17.08 1.29
N ARG A 130 -16.47 17.43 0.59
CA ARG A 130 -17.74 17.84 1.23
C ARG A 130 -18.30 16.75 2.15
N TYR A 131 -18.16 15.49 1.75
CA TYR A 131 -18.57 14.34 2.56
C TYR A 131 -17.82 14.28 3.91
N THR A 132 -16.52 14.57 3.91
CA THR A 132 -15.73 14.66 5.14
C THR A 132 -16.31 15.72 6.10
N LEU A 133 -16.57 16.93 5.61
CA LEU A 133 -17.14 18.00 6.44
C LEU A 133 -18.53 17.63 6.98
N MET A 134 -19.36 17.01 6.14
CA MET A 134 -20.72 16.59 6.50
C MET A 134 -20.71 15.58 7.66
N GLU A 135 -19.92 14.51 7.57
CA GLU A 135 -19.86 13.49 8.62
C GLU A 135 -19.20 14.00 9.90
N VAL A 136 -18.17 14.84 9.78
CA VAL A 136 -17.54 15.50 10.92
C VAL A 136 -18.53 16.40 11.66
N ARG A 137 -19.26 17.25 10.92
CA ARG A 137 -20.33 18.08 11.46
C ARG A 137 -21.39 17.24 12.17
N ARG A 138 -21.81 16.12 11.56
CA ARG A 138 -22.80 15.21 12.14
C ARG A 138 -22.35 14.72 13.52
N HIS A 139 -21.08 14.37 13.69
CA HIS A 139 -20.54 13.97 14.99
C HIS A 139 -20.53 15.12 16.00
N TRP A 140 -20.16 16.34 15.62
CA TRP A 140 -20.21 17.48 16.54
C TRP A 140 -21.63 17.79 17.03
N VAL A 141 -22.63 17.69 16.15
CA VAL A 141 -24.05 17.81 16.54
C VAL A 141 -24.41 16.74 17.56
N LEU A 142 -24.04 15.48 17.30
CA LEU A 142 -24.26 14.37 18.24
C LEU A 142 -23.57 14.62 19.59
N TYR A 143 -22.32 15.08 19.59
CA TYR A 143 -21.56 15.35 20.82
C TYR A 143 -22.20 16.44 21.68
N ARG A 144 -22.66 17.53 21.04
CA ARG A 144 -23.38 18.62 21.73
C ARG A 144 -24.68 18.10 22.36
N ASP A 145 -25.40 17.27 21.62
CA ASP A 145 -26.73 16.82 22.00
C ASP A 145 -26.74 15.71 23.07
N VAL A 146 -25.59 15.10 23.41
CA VAL A 146 -25.47 14.08 24.48
C VAL A 146 -26.07 14.56 25.80
N HIS A 147 -25.87 15.83 26.15
CA HIS A 147 -26.38 16.40 27.40
C HIS A 147 -27.89 16.60 27.43
N HIS A 148 -28.55 16.52 26.26
CA HIS A 148 -29.99 16.69 26.09
C HIS A 148 -30.71 15.36 25.83
N LEU A 149 -30.01 14.22 25.91
CA LEU A 149 -30.59 12.91 25.73
C LEU A 149 -31.60 12.57 26.84
N SER A 150 -32.60 11.76 26.50
CA SER A 150 -33.56 11.25 27.49
C SER A 150 -32.84 10.40 28.54
N SER A 151 -33.39 10.37 29.76
CA SER A 151 -32.84 9.57 30.85
C SER A 151 -32.69 8.09 30.48
N SER A 152 -33.64 7.53 29.72
CA SER A 152 -33.59 6.15 29.24
C SER A 152 -32.37 5.88 28.34
N ARG A 153 -32.13 6.74 27.34
CA ARG A 153 -30.99 6.60 26.42
C ARG A 153 -29.66 6.76 27.16
N MET A 154 -29.57 7.70 28.10
CA MET A 154 -28.36 7.88 28.92
C MET A 154 -28.07 6.67 29.81
N VAL A 155 -29.10 5.97 30.31
CA VAL A 155 -28.93 4.71 31.06
C VAL A 155 -28.34 3.62 30.16
N ASP A 156 -28.83 3.49 28.92
CA ASP A 156 -28.31 2.49 27.98
C ASP A 156 -26.84 2.78 27.58
N ILE A 157 -26.50 4.05 27.33
CA ILE A 157 -25.12 4.47 27.06
C ILE A 157 -24.22 4.13 28.26
N ARG A 158 -24.62 4.52 29.48
CA ARG A 158 -23.88 4.19 30.72
C ARG A 158 -23.66 2.70 30.86
N LYS A 159 -24.70 1.89 30.62
CA LYS A 159 -24.62 0.44 30.65
C LYS A 159 -23.58 -0.09 29.65
N ALA A 160 -23.58 0.40 28.41
CA ALA A 160 -22.61 -0.01 27.40
C ALA A 160 -21.16 0.29 27.82
N PHE A 161 -20.91 1.47 28.42
CA PHE A 161 -19.60 1.81 28.96
C PHE A 161 -19.21 0.90 30.13
N THR A 162 -20.09 0.69 31.11
CA THR A 162 -19.84 -0.21 32.25
C THR A 162 -19.52 -1.63 31.78
N GLU A 163 -20.30 -2.18 30.86
CA GLU A 163 -20.04 -3.52 30.29
C GLU A 163 -18.68 -3.61 29.60
N LYS A 164 -18.26 -2.54 28.93
CA LYS A 164 -16.95 -2.48 28.27
C LYS A 164 -15.81 -2.37 29.28
N MET A 165 -15.97 -1.56 30.32
CA MET A 165 -14.98 -1.37 31.38
C MET A 165 -14.73 -2.66 32.16
N THR A 166 -15.79 -3.35 32.59
CA THR A 166 -15.67 -4.62 33.33
C THR A 166 -14.99 -5.73 32.53
N ARG A 167 -15.17 -5.77 31.20
CA ARG A 167 -14.49 -6.76 30.33
C ARG A 167 -13.01 -6.47 30.12
N SER A 168 -12.58 -5.23 30.36
CA SER A 168 -11.20 -4.79 30.15
C SER A 168 -10.36 -4.92 31.43
N THR A 169 -11.01 -4.94 32.60
CA THR A 169 -10.39 -5.28 33.89
C THR A 169 -10.21 -6.81 34.01
N GLY A 170 -8.98 -7.30 33.89
CA GLY A 170 -8.66 -8.74 33.91
C GLY A 170 -7.54 -9.16 32.95
N ILE A 171 -7.04 -8.23 32.14
CA ILE A 171 -5.81 -8.40 31.36
C ILE A 171 -4.62 -8.41 32.35
N GLY A 172 -3.61 -9.25 32.09
CA GLY A 172 -2.36 -9.27 32.87
C GLY A 172 -1.56 -7.97 32.71
N ILE A 173 -0.23 -8.05 32.69
CA ILE A 173 0.61 -6.85 32.49
C ILE A 173 0.38 -6.30 31.06
N ASN A 174 -0.07 -5.05 30.95
CA ASN A 174 -0.17 -4.33 29.68
C ASN A 174 1.15 -3.63 29.37
N PHE A 175 1.79 -4.01 28.26
CA PHE A 175 3.09 -3.47 27.83
C PHE A 175 3.00 -2.34 26.80
N SER A 176 1.79 -2.00 26.33
CA SER A 176 1.62 -1.16 25.13
C SER A 176 2.27 0.22 25.30
N SER A 177 1.91 0.92 26.37
CA SER A 177 2.46 2.25 26.68
C SER A 177 3.87 2.17 27.29
N ALA A 178 4.27 1.02 27.81
CA ALA A 178 5.62 0.80 28.34
C ALA A 178 6.70 0.82 27.26
N ARG A 179 6.34 0.59 25.99
CA ARG A 179 7.26 0.72 24.84
C ARG A 179 7.92 2.10 24.76
N SER A 180 7.22 3.15 25.17
CA SER A 180 7.75 4.53 25.20
C SER A 180 8.88 4.73 26.20
N ALA A 181 9.06 3.80 27.15
CA ALA A 181 10.14 3.80 28.12
C ALA A 181 11.38 3.02 27.66
N SER A 182 11.39 2.47 26.44
CA SER A 182 12.52 1.70 25.91
C SER A 182 13.84 2.52 25.98
N PRO A 183 14.97 1.92 26.42
CA PRO A 183 15.17 0.49 26.71
C PRO A 183 14.59 -0.02 28.04
N LEU A 184 14.18 0.87 28.96
CA LEU A 184 13.72 0.59 30.32
C LEU A 184 12.22 0.17 30.42
N MET A 185 11.75 -0.52 29.38
CA MET A 185 10.35 -0.93 29.28
C MET A 185 9.94 -1.91 30.39
N LEU A 186 10.84 -2.79 30.84
CA LEU A 186 10.52 -3.81 31.85
C LEU A 186 10.35 -3.18 33.23
N GLU A 187 11.15 -2.16 33.53
CA GLU A 187 11.09 -1.33 34.73
C GLU A 187 9.78 -0.52 34.75
N ALA A 188 9.38 0.01 33.60
CA ALA A 188 8.16 0.80 33.46
C ALA A 188 6.86 -0.03 33.48
N ALA A 189 6.94 -1.31 33.11
CA ALA A 189 5.78 -2.15 32.82
C ALA A 189 4.77 -2.23 33.97
N GLN A 190 5.24 -2.34 35.22
CA GLN A 190 4.35 -2.47 36.37
C GLN A 190 3.54 -1.20 36.63
N THR A 191 4.20 -0.04 36.72
CA THR A 191 3.52 1.24 36.99
C THR A 191 2.58 1.61 35.85
N ILE A 192 3.02 1.45 34.60
CA ILE A 192 2.18 1.75 33.43
C ILE A 192 0.98 0.82 33.36
N SER A 193 1.15 -0.48 33.62
CA SER A 193 0.02 -1.42 33.64
C SER A 193 -0.93 -1.11 34.80
N ALA A 194 -0.44 -0.64 35.95
CA ALA A 194 -1.29 -0.23 37.06
C ALA A 194 -2.12 1.01 36.69
N GLN A 195 -1.52 2.00 36.04
CA GLN A 195 -2.23 3.17 35.53
C GLN A 195 -3.29 2.79 34.48
N PHE A 196 -2.97 1.89 33.55
CA PHE A 196 -3.92 1.39 32.57
C PHE A 196 -5.15 0.74 33.23
N ASN A 197 -4.90 -0.13 34.23
CA ASN A 197 -5.99 -0.78 34.97
C ASN A 197 -6.84 0.22 35.76
N GLN A 198 -6.21 1.23 36.36
CA GLN A 198 -6.92 2.31 37.05
C GLN A 198 -7.79 3.13 36.08
N PHE A 199 -7.29 3.44 34.88
CA PHE A 199 -8.07 4.13 33.86
C PHE A 199 -9.30 3.31 33.45
N TRP A 200 -9.16 2.01 33.22
CA TRP A 200 -10.32 1.17 32.87
C TRP A 200 -11.28 0.91 34.04
N ALA A 201 -10.82 1.03 35.29
CA ALA A 201 -11.66 0.93 36.47
C ALA A 201 -12.45 2.22 36.76
N THR A 202 -11.89 3.39 36.43
CA THR A 202 -12.43 4.70 36.85
C THR A 202 -12.88 5.60 35.70
N GLY A 203 -12.42 5.35 34.48
CA GLY A 203 -12.63 6.20 33.30
C GLY A 203 -11.73 7.44 33.24
N VAL A 204 -10.84 7.66 34.20
CA VAL A 204 -9.99 8.86 34.31
C VAL A 204 -8.52 8.54 34.58
N THR A 205 -7.65 9.53 34.38
CA THR A 205 -6.21 9.43 34.67
C THR A 205 -5.82 9.97 36.05
N HIS A 206 -6.76 10.61 36.77
CA HIS A 206 -6.53 11.14 38.12
C HIS A 206 -6.42 10.00 39.14
N THR A 207 -5.55 10.16 40.13
CA THR A 207 -5.41 9.25 41.30
C THR A 207 -6.13 9.76 42.53
N ASP A 208 -6.38 11.07 42.62
CA ASP A 208 -7.08 11.67 43.74
C ASP A 208 -8.53 11.17 43.80
N GLN A 209 -8.93 10.69 44.97
CA GLN A 209 -10.25 10.05 45.15
C GLN A 209 -11.40 11.05 45.03
N ALA A 210 -11.18 12.33 45.37
CA ALA A 210 -12.20 13.36 45.22
C ALA A 210 -12.38 13.73 43.75
N ASP A 211 -11.28 13.84 42.98
CA ASP A 211 -11.33 14.04 41.52
C ASP A 211 -12.06 12.88 40.82
N ILE A 212 -11.74 11.63 41.19
CA ILE A 212 -12.41 10.44 40.64
C ILE A 212 -13.91 10.47 40.96
N ALA A 213 -14.28 10.79 42.20
CA ALA A 213 -15.68 10.86 42.60
C ALA A 213 -16.45 12.00 41.88
N ALA A 214 -15.77 13.09 41.55
CA ALA A 214 -16.34 14.22 40.82
C ALA A 214 -16.49 13.94 39.31
N ALA A 215 -15.77 12.98 38.75
CA ALA A 215 -15.78 12.65 37.32
C ALA A 215 -17.01 11.82 36.91
N THR A 216 -18.20 12.43 36.96
CA THR A 216 -19.49 11.75 36.70
C THR A 216 -19.97 11.80 35.24
N PHE A 217 -19.26 12.53 34.37
CA PHE A 217 -19.68 12.77 32.99
C PHE A 217 -19.01 11.79 32.01
N ILE A 218 -19.79 11.24 31.08
CA ILE A 218 -19.27 10.47 29.95
C ILE A 218 -18.71 11.44 28.92
N ASN A 219 -17.54 11.14 28.36
CA ASN A 219 -16.99 11.89 27.24
C ASN A 219 -17.83 11.64 25.95
N PRO A 220 -18.55 12.65 25.42
CA PRO A 220 -19.38 12.49 24.22
C PRO A 220 -18.59 12.02 23.00
N THR A 221 -17.29 12.37 22.92
CA THR A 221 -16.44 11.96 21.79
C THR A 221 -16.19 10.45 21.74
N PHE A 222 -16.54 9.71 22.81
CA PHE A 222 -16.39 8.25 22.91
C PHE A 222 -17.71 7.48 22.65
N VAL A 223 -18.83 8.21 22.52
CA VAL A 223 -20.19 7.62 22.46
C VAL A 223 -20.59 7.19 21.05
N TYR A 224 -20.15 7.94 20.03
CA TYR A 224 -20.56 7.75 18.64
C TYR A 224 -19.38 7.41 17.75
N SER A 225 -19.52 6.35 16.98
CA SER A 225 -18.56 5.92 15.96
C SER A 225 -19.28 5.21 14.80
N LEU A 226 -18.55 4.63 13.84
CA LEU A 226 -19.14 3.74 12.82
C LEU A 226 -19.91 2.54 13.40
N ALA A 227 -19.68 2.20 14.67
CA ALA A 227 -20.42 1.15 15.38
C ALA A 227 -21.82 1.59 15.85
N GLY A 228 -22.17 2.87 15.70
CA GLY A 228 -23.39 3.46 16.22
C GLY A 228 -23.22 4.14 17.59
N GLU A 229 -24.34 4.29 18.32
CA GLU A 229 -24.40 4.84 19.68
C GLU A 229 -24.03 3.76 20.72
N GLY A 230 -23.16 4.09 21.67
CA GLY A 230 -22.80 3.20 22.77
C GLY A 230 -21.33 3.31 23.16
N CYS A 231 -20.64 2.18 23.32
CA CYS A 231 -19.21 2.13 23.63
C CYS A 231 -18.48 1.10 22.76
N ALA A 232 -17.94 1.56 21.63
CA ALA A 232 -17.13 0.75 20.72
C ALA A 232 -15.62 0.87 20.96
N VAL A 233 -15.20 1.69 21.93
CA VAL A 233 -13.79 1.99 22.26
C VAL A 233 -12.98 0.70 22.37
N HIS A 234 -11.82 0.65 21.71
CA HIS A 234 -10.96 -0.52 21.72
C HIS A 234 -10.45 -0.79 23.14
N TYR A 235 -10.41 -2.05 23.57
CA TYR A 235 -10.05 -2.45 24.95
C TYR A 235 -8.57 -2.15 25.29
N GLY A 236 -7.73 -1.93 24.28
CA GLY A 236 -6.35 -1.49 24.45
C GLY A 236 -6.16 0.04 24.51
N THR A 237 -7.23 0.82 24.54
CA THR A 237 -7.15 2.30 24.63
C THR A 237 -6.50 2.70 25.95
N ASP A 238 -5.47 3.54 25.86
CA ASP A 238 -4.71 4.05 27.00
C ASP A 238 -4.39 5.54 26.77
N PRO A 239 -4.83 6.47 27.63
CA PRO A 239 -4.54 7.89 27.49
C PRO A 239 -3.05 8.26 27.56
N LEU A 240 -2.21 7.40 28.14
CA LEU A 240 -0.78 7.65 28.28
C LEU A 240 0.04 7.16 27.09
N ILE A 241 -0.54 6.31 26.21
CA ILE A 241 0.20 5.72 25.09
C ILE A 241 0.86 6.74 24.15
N PRO A 242 0.30 7.95 23.89
CA PRO A 242 0.92 8.90 22.97
C PRO A 242 2.26 9.48 23.45
N PHE A 243 2.56 9.43 24.75
CA PHE A 243 3.62 10.21 25.38
C PHE A 243 4.90 9.39 25.62
N HIS A 244 6.00 10.08 25.91
CA HIS A 244 7.33 9.49 26.03
C HIS A 244 7.78 9.31 27.49
N PHE A 245 7.94 8.07 27.95
CA PHE A 245 8.35 7.78 29.33
C PHE A 245 9.83 7.39 29.50
N ALA A 246 10.62 7.29 28.44
CA ALA A 246 12.06 7.00 28.60
C ALA A 246 12.80 7.99 29.52
N PRO A 247 12.54 9.32 29.48
CA PRO A 247 13.23 10.27 30.35
C PRO A 247 12.92 10.09 31.84
N ILE A 248 11.69 9.74 32.21
CA ILE A 248 11.33 9.54 33.62
C ILE A 248 12.06 8.33 34.17
N PHE A 249 12.09 7.21 33.45
CA PHE A 249 12.78 5.98 33.86
C PHE A 249 14.31 6.06 33.76
N GLY A 250 14.84 6.82 32.82
CA GLY A 250 16.28 6.93 32.58
C GLY A 250 17.04 7.91 33.47
N ASN A 251 16.36 8.96 33.95
CA ASN A 251 16.99 10.05 34.71
C ASN A 251 16.63 10.07 36.20
N ALA A 252 15.71 9.22 36.65
CA ALA A 252 15.23 9.29 38.00
C ALA A 252 16.25 8.74 39.02
N HIS A 253 16.34 9.45 40.14
CA HIS A 253 17.29 9.20 41.21
C HIS A 253 16.63 8.51 42.43
N ALA A 254 15.29 8.40 42.45
CA ALA A 254 14.54 7.73 43.52
C ALA A 254 13.29 6.98 43.01
N LEU A 255 12.89 5.91 43.71
CA LEU A 255 11.71 5.09 43.36
C LEU A 255 10.37 5.86 43.39
N THR A 256 10.28 6.96 44.15
CA THR A 256 9.08 7.81 44.25
C THR A 256 8.80 8.64 43.00
N GLU A 257 9.76 8.74 42.08
CA GLU A 257 9.60 9.44 40.79
C GLU A 257 8.86 8.58 39.75
N TYR A 258 8.64 7.28 40.02
CA TYR A 258 7.94 6.33 39.14
C TYR A 258 6.49 6.03 39.57
N SER A 259 5.81 6.98 40.22
CA SER A 259 4.40 6.83 40.60
C SER A 259 3.47 7.01 39.39
N ILE A 260 2.23 6.54 39.52
CA ILE A 260 1.17 6.81 38.53
C ILE A 260 1.00 8.32 38.31
N ASP A 261 1.05 9.11 39.38
CA ASP A 261 0.99 10.58 39.31
C ASP A 261 2.16 11.18 38.56
N GLY A 262 3.37 10.65 38.75
CA GLY A 262 4.56 11.05 38.01
C GLY A 262 4.38 10.85 36.51
N LEU A 263 3.87 9.69 36.09
CA LEU A 263 3.59 9.40 34.67
C LEU A 263 2.54 10.35 34.08
N VAL A 264 1.41 10.54 34.77
CA VAL A 264 0.33 11.41 34.30
C VAL A 264 0.79 12.86 34.23
N ARG A 265 1.60 13.32 35.19
CA ARG A 265 2.19 14.65 35.19
C ARG A 265 3.13 14.85 34.00
N VAL A 266 4.07 13.93 33.76
CA VAL A 266 5.00 14.02 32.62
C VAL A 266 4.25 14.04 31.28
N ALA A 267 3.23 13.20 31.12
CA ALA A 267 2.39 13.19 29.93
C ALA A 267 1.64 14.53 29.73
N LYS A 268 1.10 15.11 30.80
CA LYS A 268 0.46 16.44 30.76
C LYS A 268 1.46 17.53 30.43
N ASP A 269 2.63 17.54 31.04
CA ASP A 269 3.70 18.53 30.81
C ASP A 269 4.15 18.48 29.33
N GLU A 270 4.36 17.28 28.79
CA GLU A 270 4.71 17.07 27.37
C GLU A 270 3.57 17.53 26.44
N PHE A 271 2.32 17.17 26.72
CA PHE A 271 1.16 17.62 25.95
C PHE A 271 1.01 19.15 25.93
N ILE A 272 1.20 19.79 27.09
CA ILE A 272 1.17 21.25 27.23
C ILE A 272 2.24 21.88 26.36
N ALA A 273 3.46 21.36 26.36
CA ALA A 273 4.55 21.83 25.52
C ALA A 273 4.22 21.72 24.02
N TRP A 274 3.62 20.61 23.58
CA TRP A 274 3.18 20.45 22.20
C TRP A 274 2.11 21.46 21.82
N CYS A 275 1.15 21.71 22.72
CA CYS A 275 0.08 22.68 22.52
C CYS A 275 0.62 24.12 22.40
N PHE A 276 1.60 24.50 23.23
CA PHE A 276 2.29 25.79 23.12
C PHE A 276 2.94 25.96 21.74
N THR A 277 3.72 24.97 21.29
CA THR A 277 4.41 25.06 19.99
C THR A 277 3.43 25.07 18.83
N TYR A 278 2.38 24.26 18.87
CA TYR A 278 1.34 24.27 17.84
C TYR A 278 0.64 25.63 17.74
N GLN A 279 0.24 26.24 18.87
CA GLN A 279 -0.41 27.55 18.88
C GLN A 279 0.50 28.65 18.32
N ALA A 280 1.80 28.61 18.65
CA ALA A 280 2.78 29.51 18.07
C ALA A 280 2.95 29.28 16.55
N ALA A 281 3.03 28.02 16.11
CA ALA A 281 3.22 27.66 14.71
C ALA A 281 2.04 28.11 13.82
N ILE A 282 0.79 27.93 14.25
CA ILE A 282 -0.38 28.38 13.48
C ILE A 282 -0.53 29.91 13.42
N SER A 283 0.18 30.64 14.27
CA SER A 283 0.23 32.11 14.27
C SER A 283 1.43 32.67 13.48
N SER A 284 2.25 31.79 12.90
CA SER A 284 3.44 32.16 12.13
C SER A 284 3.11 32.67 10.72
N THR A 285 4.13 33.11 9.98
CA THR A 285 4.00 33.55 8.58
C THR A 285 3.60 32.42 7.64
N VAL A 286 4.01 31.18 7.93
CA VAL A 286 3.71 29.99 7.14
C VAL A 286 3.13 28.93 8.09
N PRO A 287 1.84 29.03 8.45
CA PRO A 287 1.24 28.10 9.39
C PRO A 287 1.22 26.67 8.81
N PRO A 288 1.45 25.63 9.63
CA PRO A 288 1.29 24.26 9.19
C PRO A 288 -0.19 24.01 8.82
N VAL A 289 -0.41 23.28 7.73
CA VAL A 289 -1.73 22.88 7.26
C VAL A 289 -2.03 21.46 7.75
N ILE A 290 -3.17 21.26 8.40
CA ILE A 290 -3.69 19.95 8.79
C ILE A 290 -4.97 19.69 8.01
N ARG A 291 -4.89 18.79 7.04
CA ARG A 291 -5.94 18.49 6.08
C ARG A 291 -6.60 17.15 6.40
N TYR A 292 -7.91 17.13 6.58
CA TYR A 292 -8.62 15.89 6.87
C TYR A 292 -9.32 15.30 5.66
N PHE A 293 -9.22 13.98 5.53
CA PHE A 293 -9.84 13.18 4.47
C PHE A 293 -10.50 11.95 5.08
N LEU A 294 -11.84 11.89 5.04
CA LEU A 294 -12.58 10.69 5.41
C LEU A 294 -12.57 9.66 4.28
N GLY A 295 -12.02 8.47 4.54
CA GLY A 295 -12.07 7.35 3.61
C GLY A 295 -11.16 6.19 3.97
N GLU A 296 -11.40 5.04 3.33
CA GLU A 296 -10.53 3.88 3.41
C GLU A 296 -9.19 4.20 2.72
N ALA A 297 -8.08 3.81 3.34
CA ALA A 297 -6.74 4.22 2.95
C ALA A 297 -6.40 3.87 1.49
N THR A 298 -6.75 2.68 0.99
CA THR A 298 -6.47 2.31 -0.42
C THR A 298 -7.36 3.08 -1.40
N ALA A 299 -8.61 3.37 -1.03
CA ALA A 299 -9.53 4.18 -1.83
C ALA A 299 -9.04 5.64 -1.95
N VAL A 300 -8.65 6.25 -0.83
CA VAL A 300 -8.07 7.59 -0.80
C VAL A 300 -6.77 7.66 -1.61
N CYS A 301 -5.88 6.68 -1.45
CA CYS A 301 -4.64 6.65 -2.23
C CYS A 301 -4.91 6.55 -3.73
N ARG A 302 -5.89 5.72 -4.14
CA ARG A 302 -6.27 5.58 -5.54
C ARG A 302 -6.84 6.88 -6.10
N ALA A 303 -7.70 7.58 -5.34
CA ALA A 303 -8.26 8.86 -5.75
C ALA A 303 -7.18 9.95 -5.91
N LEU A 304 -6.23 10.03 -4.97
CA LEU A 304 -5.11 10.96 -5.07
C LEU A 304 -4.19 10.65 -6.26
N ASN A 305 -3.95 9.36 -6.54
CA ASN A 305 -3.14 8.94 -7.68
C ASN A 305 -3.84 9.21 -9.02
N GLU A 306 -5.16 8.98 -9.09
CA GLU A 306 -5.98 9.34 -10.24
C GLU A 306 -5.94 10.85 -10.48
N PHE A 307 -6.20 11.65 -9.45
CA PHE A 307 -6.07 13.10 -9.53
C PHE A 307 -4.68 13.55 -9.98
N SER A 308 -3.61 12.95 -9.44
CA SER A 308 -2.23 13.29 -9.83
C SER A 308 -1.91 12.98 -11.29
N THR A 309 -2.66 12.07 -11.94
CA THR A 309 -2.38 11.62 -13.31
C THR A 309 -3.33 12.22 -14.34
N SER A 310 -4.59 12.49 -13.99
CA SER A 310 -5.60 13.00 -14.91
C SER A 310 -6.17 14.38 -14.53
N GLY A 311 -5.89 14.88 -13.32
CA GLY A 311 -6.55 16.07 -12.77
C GLY A 311 -8.02 15.83 -12.39
N THR A 312 -8.50 14.58 -12.37
CA THR A 312 -9.90 14.25 -12.06
C THR A 312 -10.20 14.45 -10.59
N VAL A 313 -11.14 15.35 -10.27
CA VAL A 313 -11.63 15.58 -8.91
C VAL A 313 -12.90 14.76 -8.58
N LEU A 314 -13.69 14.41 -9.60
CA LEU A 314 -14.89 13.56 -9.47
C LEU A 314 -14.53 12.12 -9.82
N THR A 315 -14.27 11.29 -8.82
CA THR A 315 -13.85 9.89 -9.04
C THR A 315 -15.05 8.92 -9.00
N ASP A 316 -14.89 7.74 -9.59
CA ASP A 316 -15.83 6.62 -9.48
C ASP A 316 -15.53 5.72 -8.26
N ILE A 317 -14.67 6.19 -7.35
CA ILE A 317 -14.12 5.40 -6.25
C ILE A 317 -14.99 5.60 -5.01
N PRO A 318 -15.57 4.55 -4.41
CA PRO A 318 -16.32 4.68 -3.17
C PRO A 318 -15.39 5.00 -2.00
N VAL A 319 -15.91 5.77 -1.03
CA VAL A 319 -15.17 6.19 0.18
C VAL A 319 -14.68 4.98 0.99
N ALA A 320 -15.50 3.94 1.10
CA ALA A 320 -15.17 2.70 1.80
C ALA A 320 -16.08 1.53 1.35
N GLN A 321 -15.74 0.30 1.72
CA GLN A 321 -16.70 -0.82 1.62
C GLN A 321 -17.93 -0.53 2.49
N TRP A 322 -19.10 -1.03 2.07
CA TRP A 322 -20.39 -0.80 2.74
C TRP A 322 -20.86 0.67 2.75
N ASN A 323 -20.26 1.52 1.92
CA ASN A 323 -20.63 2.92 1.72
C ASN A 323 -20.83 3.20 0.22
N THR A 324 -21.91 3.90 -0.13
CA THR A 324 -22.24 4.26 -1.52
C THR A 324 -21.68 5.61 -1.95
N GLU A 325 -21.20 6.42 -0.99
CA GLU A 325 -20.62 7.73 -1.31
C GLU A 325 -19.33 7.56 -2.12
N LEU A 326 -19.18 8.38 -3.15
CA LEU A 326 -17.99 8.44 -3.99
C LEU A 326 -17.03 9.53 -3.52
N ILE A 327 -15.75 9.32 -3.74
CA ILE A 327 -14.71 10.29 -3.41
C ILE A 327 -14.76 11.42 -4.44
N HIS A 328 -15.25 12.57 -3.99
CA HIS A 328 -15.17 13.84 -4.71
C HIS A 328 -14.17 14.74 -3.98
N LEU A 329 -13.03 15.01 -4.62
CA LEU A 329 -12.03 15.93 -4.10
C LEU A 329 -12.56 17.37 -4.18
N GLU A 330 -12.38 18.13 -3.12
CA GLU A 330 -12.87 19.51 -3.05
C GLU A 330 -12.14 20.40 -4.04
N GLU A 331 -12.87 20.94 -5.02
CA GLU A 331 -12.32 21.76 -6.10
C GLU A 331 -11.58 22.99 -5.58
N THR A 332 -12.04 23.61 -4.50
CA THR A 332 -11.37 24.79 -3.91
C THR A 332 -9.99 24.47 -3.32
N GLU A 333 -9.72 23.20 -3.02
CA GLU A 333 -8.45 22.75 -2.46
C GLU A 333 -7.55 22.07 -3.51
N TYR A 334 -8.12 21.32 -4.45
CA TYR A 334 -7.39 20.53 -5.45
C TYR A 334 -7.42 21.12 -6.88
N ALA A 335 -8.33 22.04 -7.20
CA ALA A 335 -8.46 22.65 -8.52
C ALA A 335 -8.41 24.20 -8.44
N GLY A 336 -8.42 24.87 -9.60
CA GLY A 336 -8.66 26.32 -9.66
C GLY A 336 -7.68 27.23 -8.91
N GLY A 337 -6.45 26.77 -8.66
CA GLY A 337 -5.44 27.50 -7.87
C GLY A 337 -5.25 26.98 -6.43
N GLY A 338 -5.99 25.93 -6.02
CA GLY A 338 -5.74 25.20 -4.78
C GLY A 338 -4.35 24.56 -4.74
N CYS A 339 -3.79 24.40 -3.54
CA CYS A 339 -2.43 23.90 -3.31
C CYS A 339 -2.40 22.53 -2.59
N ALA A 340 -3.51 21.79 -2.56
CA ALA A 340 -3.54 20.49 -1.89
C ALA A 340 -2.58 19.49 -2.57
N PRO A 341 -1.74 18.79 -1.80
CA PRO A 341 -0.78 17.85 -2.36
C PRO A 341 -1.44 16.57 -2.87
N SER A 342 -0.99 16.09 -4.02
CA SER A 342 -1.29 14.75 -4.56
C SER A 342 -0.11 13.78 -4.48
N THR A 343 1.08 14.30 -4.13
CA THR A 343 2.31 13.54 -3.88
C THR A 343 2.96 14.02 -2.59
N PHE A 344 3.67 13.11 -1.93
CA PHE A 344 4.08 13.27 -0.54
C PHE A 344 5.55 12.92 -0.34
N HIS A 345 6.21 13.73 0.47
CA HIS A 345 7.58 13.50 0.94
C HIS A 345 7.61 12.44 2.05
N VAL A 346 6.56 12.38 2.85
CA VAL A 346 6.40 11.40 3.93
C VAL A 346 5.05 10.72 3.79
N ILE A 347 5.02 9.39 3.84
CA ILE A 347 3.79 8.62 3.99
C ILE A 347 3.93 7.78 5.25
N ASP A 348 3.05 7.98 6.23
CA ASP A 348 2.93 7.14 7.41
C ASP A 348 1.65 6.32 7.31
N THR A 349 1.74 5.01 7.51
CA THR A 349 0.59 4.11 7.36
C THR A 349 0.11 3.55 8.69
N SER A 350 0.56 4.10 9.82
CA SER A 350 0.27 3.55 11.15
C SER A 350 0.49 2.02 11.15
N ASN A 351 -0.37 1.27 11.83
CA ASN A 351 -0.40 -0.18 11.82
C ASN A 351 -1.35 -0.78 10.75
N LEU A 352 -1.66 -0.06 9.65
CA LEU A 352 -2.57 -0.55 8.60
C LEU A 352 -2.09 -1.82 7.90
N VAL A 353 -0.81 -2.19 8.01
CA VAL A 353 -0.29 -3.48 7.55
C VAL A 353 -1.08 -4.64 8.19
N ASP A 354 -1.50 -4.48 9.45
CA ASP A 354 -2.27 -5.49 10.20
C ASP A 354 -3.69 -5.68 9.65
N HIS A 355 -4.20 -4.70 8.90
CA HIS A 355 -5.58 -4.65 8.42
C HIS A 355 -5.69 -4.84 6.91
N LEU A 356 -4.73 -4.31 6.15
CA LEU A 356 -4.75 -4.27 4.69
C LEU A 356 -3.71 -5.20 4.06
N GLY A 357 -2.73 -5.67 4.82
CA GLY A 357 -1.58 -6.42 4.32
C GLY A 357 -0.52 -5.51 3.67
N LEU A 358 0.75 -5.86 3.89
CA LEU A 358 1.90 -5.04 3.48
C LEU A 358 1.93 -4.75 1.97
N LEU A 359 1.66 -5.75 1.11
CA LEU A 359 1.72 -5.55 -0.34
C LEU A 359 0.64 -4.57 -0.85
N ASN A 360 -0.57 -4.61 -0.30
CA ASN A 360 -1.63 -3.66 -0.68
C ASN A 360 -1.27 -2.23 -0.25
N VAL A 361 -0.66 -2.08 0.93
CA VAL A 361 -0.15 -0.79 1.42
C VAL A 361 0.93 -0.25 0.48
N LEU A 362 1.94 -1.05 0.13
CA LEU A 362 3.00 -0.66 -0.80
C LEU A 362 2.44 -0.26 -2.17
N VAL A 363 1.57 -1.08 -2.75
CA VAL A 363 0.97 -0.83 -4.06
C VAL A 363 0.16 0.46 -4.09
N SER A 364 -0.53 0.79 -3.00
CA SER A 364 -1.37 1.99 -2.91
C SER A 364 -0.55 3.26 -2.68
N THR A 365 0.55 3.17 -1.93
CA THR A 365 1.31 4.34 -1.45
C THR A 365 2.49 4.72 -2.35
N ILE A 366 3.17 3.76 -2.98
CA ILE A 366 4.35 4.02 -3.83
C ILE A 366 4.07 5.07 -4.92
N PRO A 367 2.93 5.06 -5.65
CA PRO A 367 2.66 6.06 -6.68
C PRO A 367 2.54 7.50 -6.17
N LEU A 368 2.24 7.67 -4.87
CA LEU A 368 2.08 8.97 -4.23
C LEU A 368 3.38 9.50 -3.63
N LEU A 369 4.45 8.71 -3.62
CA LEU A 369 5.70 9.05 -2.95
C LEU A 369 6.64 9.85 -3.88
N VAL A 370 7.22 10.93 -3.37
CA VAL A 370 8.18 11.76 -4.13
C VAL A 370 9.49 10.99 -4.36
N ALA A 371 9.92 10.87 -5.60
CA ALA A 371 11.01 9.96 -6.00
C ALA A 371 12.41 10.24 -5.40
N ALA A 372 12.77 11.50 -5.14
CA ALA A 372 14.14 11.85 -4.73
C ALA A 372 14.39 11.75 -3.21
N HIS A 373 13.38 12.08 -2.40
CA HIS A 373 13.50 12.21 -0.94
C HIS A 373 12.32 11.60 -0.17
N GLY A 374 11.45 10.88 -0.87
CA GLY A 374 10.29 10.25 -0.27
C GLY A 374 10.65 9.15 0.72
N VAL A 375 9.96 9.15 1.86
CA VAL A 375 10.02 8.10 2.85
C VAL A 375 8.62 7.55 3.15
N LEU A 376 8.52 6.23 3.20
CA LEU A 376 7.32 5.52 3.61
C LEU A 376 7.60 4.79 4.93
N TYR A 377 6.70 4.93 5.89
CA TYR A 377 6.74 4.21 7.16
C TYR A 377 5.58 3.23 7.24
N THR A 378 5.91 1.98 7.53
CA THR A 378 4.93 0.92 7.79
C THR A 378 5.19 0.30 9.14
N GLU A 379 4.15 0.04 9.91
CA GLU A 379 4.28 -0.57 11.23
C GLU A 379 3.31 -1.76 11.36
N THR A 380 3.65 -2.72 12.23
CA THR A 380 2.77 -3.84 12.61
C THR A 380 2.83 -4.02 14.13
N LEU A 381 1.70 -4.34 14.75
CA LEU A 381 1.61 -4.73 16.16
C LEU A 381 1.41 -6.23 16.35
N ILE A 382 1.19 -6.97 15.27
CA ILE A 382 0.88 -8.41 15.28
C ILE A 382 1.83 -9.22 14.38
N ALA A 383 3.11 -8.82 14.30
CA ALA A 383 4.13 -9.51 13.51
C ALA A 383 4.12 -11.04 13.71
N ASP A 384 3.91 -11.48 14.96
CA ASP A 384 3.89 -12.90 15.36
C ASP A 384 2.65 -13.68 14.87
N ARG A 385 1.56 -12.99 14.47
CA ARG A 385 0.37 -13.63 13.87
C ARG A 385 0.47 -13.79 12.35
N LEU A 386 1.34 -13.04 11.70
CA LEU A 386 1.44 -13.04 10.24
C LEU A 386 2.03 -14.37 9.71
N ILE A 387 2.85 -15.10 10.48
CA ILE A 387 3.39 -16.43 10.10
C ILE A 387 3.38 -17.43 11.27
N SER A 388 3.06 -18.70 10.97
CA SER A 388 2.60 -19.72 11.93
C SER A 388 3.68 -20.60 12.59
N ASP A 389 4.97 -20.45 12.26
CA ASP A 389 6.05 -21.25 12.85
C ASP A 389 7.08 -20.35 13.55
N LYS A 390 6.86 -20.10 14.86
CA LYS A 390 7.75 -19.37 15.80
C LYS A 390 8.64 -18.31 15.12
N PRO A 391 8.09 -17.26 14.49
CA PRO A 391 8.91 -16.44 13.61
C PRO A 391 9.78 -15.50 14.44
N ASP A 392 11.08 -15.44 14.17
CA ASP A 392 11.82 -14.21 14.44
C ASP A 392 11.08 -13.04 13.77
N PRO A 393 10.75 -11.92 14.45
CA PRO A 393 10.05 -10.79 13.82
C PRO A 393 10.74 -10.32 12.52
N ALA A 394 12.07 -10.39 12.45
CA ALA A 394 12.81 -10.10 11.22
C ALA A 394 12.42 -11.05 10.08
N LYS A 395 12.27 -12.35 10.38
CA LYS A 395 11.78 -13.36 9.46
C LYS A 395 10.30 -13.17 9.12
N ALA A 396 9.47 -12.82 10.12
CA ALA A 396 8.04 -12.56 9.92
C ALA A 396 7.82 -11.47 8.86
N PHE A 397 8.58 -10.39 8.95
CA PHE A 397 8.59 -9.33 7.96
C PHE A 397 8.99 -9.83 6.57
N THR A 398 10.12 -10.53 6.43
CA THR A 398 10.57 -11.01 5.11
C THR A 398 9.59 -12.01 4.49
N ASP A 399 8.95 -12.85 5.30
CA ASP A 399 7.95 -13.81 4.81
C ASP A 399 6.65 -13.11 4.37
N SER A 400 6.29 -11.98 5.00
CA SER A 400 5.11 -11.17 4.61
C SER A 400 5.23 -10.50 3.23
N LEU A 401 6.45 -10.45 2.67
CA LEU A 401 6.70 -9.99 1.30
C LEU A 401 6.46 -11.06 0.25
N TYR A 402 6.42 -12.34 0.65
CA TYR A 402 6.30 -13.52 -0.23
C TYR A 402 7.41 -13.65 -1.28
N ALA A 403 8.47 -12.86 -1.16
CA ALA A 403 9.57 -12.71 -2.10
C ALA A 403 10.87 -12.35 -1.38
N ASP A 404 12.01 -12.49 -2.06
CA ASP A 404 13.28 -11.95 -1.58
C ASP A 404 13.17 -10.42 -1.44
N VAL A 405 13.57 -9.90 -0.28
CA VAL A 405 13.41 -8.48 0.08
C VAL A 405 14.17 -7.55 -0.88
N THR A 406 15.33 -7.99 -1.36
CA THR A 406 16.16 -7.19 -2.25
C THR A 406 15.57 -7.17 -3.66
N LEU A 407 15.17 -8.33 -4.18
CA LEU A 407 14.57 -8.45 -5.51
C LEU A 407 13.22 -7.74 -5.58
N LEU A 408 12.37 -7.87 -4.57
CA LEU A 408 11.11 -7.13 -4.52
C LEU A 408 11.37 -5.63 -4.38
N GLY A 409 12.29 -5.21 -3.52
CA GLY A 409 12.67 -3.80 -3.38
C GLY A 409 13.19 -3.21 -4.69
N LEU A 410 13.96 -3.99 -5.46
CA LEU A 410 14.43 -3.60 -6.80
C LEU A 410 13.26 -3.43 -7.78
N LEU A 411 12.30 -4.36 -7.81
CA LEU A 411 11.13 -4.31 -8.69
C LEU A 411 10.18 -3.15 -8.36
N LEU A 412 10.07 -2.79 -7.07
CA LEU A 412 9.27 -1.68 -6.56
C LEU A 412 10.03 -0.34 -6.56
N ASN A 413 11.36 -0.37 -6.75
CA ASN A 413 12.27 0.74 -6.52
C ASN A 413 12.19 1.33 -5.10
N LEU A 414 11.75 0.55 -4.11
CA LEU A 414 11.57 1.03 -2.75
C LEU A 414 12.10 -0.02 -1.78
N HIS A 415 13.05 0.37 -0.93
CA HIS A 415 13.82 -0.56 -0.11
C HIS A 415 13.55 -0.37 1.38
N PRO A 416 13.36 -1.45 2.15
CA PRO A 416 13.31 -1.37 3.60
C PRO A 416 14.72 -1.15 4.13
N VAL A 417 15.02 0.08 4.53
CA VAL A 417 16.38 0.59 4.79
C VAL A 417 17.14 -0.30 5.76
N GLY A 418 16.51 -0.68 6.88
CA GLY A 418 17.17 -1.48 7.91
C GLY A 418 17.55 -2.91 7.48
N TYR A 419 16.77 -3.50 6.56
CA TYR A 419 17.02 -4.86 6.08
C TYR A 419 18.08 -4.89 4.98
N VAL A 420 18.13 -3.87 4.13
CA VAL A 420 19.11 -3.79 3.05
C VAL A 420 20.47 -3.31 3.58
N SER A 421 20.49 -2.37 4.53
CA SER A 421 21.73 -1.80 5.09
C SER A 421 22.32 -2.61 6.24
N GLY A 422 21.53 -3.44 6.92
CA GLY A 422 21.94 -4.21 8.10
C GLY A 422 22.03 -3.40 9.41
N PHE A 423 21.59 -2.14 9.42
CA PHE A 423 21.52 -1.33 10.64
C PHE A 423 20.18 -0.58 10.73
N THR A 424 19.73 -0.26 11.94
CA THR A 424 18.50 0.51 12.18
C THR A 424 18.74 1.58 13.24
N SER A 425 18.08 2.73 13.10
CA SER A 425 18.08 3.79 14.13
C SER A 425 17.09 3.51 15.27
N ARG A 426 16.20 2.51 15.12
CA ARG A 426 15.23 2.11 16.15
C ARG A 426 15.69 0.86 16.89
N CYS A 427 15.72 0.94 18.22
CA CYS A 427 15.99 -0.19 19.10
C CYS A 427 14.80 -1.16 19.13
N ASN A 428 15.03 -2.46 18.96
CA ASN A 428 14.02 -3.51 19.12
C ASN A 428 14.34 -4.46 20.29
N THR A 429 15.34 -4.14 21.12
CA THR A 429 15.80 -4.99 22.22
C THR A 429 14.67 -5.25 23.23
N SER A 430 13.87 -4.25 23.54
CA SER A 430 12.74 -4.39 24.48
C SER A 430 11.69 -5.38 23.99
N GLU A 431 11.33 -5.33 22.70
CA GLU A 431 10.41 -6.31 22.07
C GLU A 431 10.99 -7.73 22.13
N ARG A 432 12.29 -7.88 21.85
CA ARG A 432 12.98 -9.19 21.92
C ARG A 432 13.04 -9.74 23.34
N LEU A 433 13.27 -8.89 24.34
CA LEU A 433 13.29 -9.26 25.75
C LEU A 433 11.89 -9.65 26.24
N LEU A 434 10.87 -8.85 25.91
CA LEU A 434 9.48 -9.15 26.24
C LEU A 434 9.05 -10.50 25.70
N ARG A 435 9.38 -10.78 24.44
CA ARG A 435 9.08 -12.06 23.80
C ARG A 435 9.75 -13.25 24.50
N ARG A 436 11.02 -13.09 24.90
CA ARG A 436 11.74 -14.12 25.68
C ARG A 436 11.09 -14.34 27.04
N ALA A 437 10.71 -13.27 27.74
CA ALA A 437 10.03 -13.34 29.02
C ALA A 437 8.64 -13.99 28.91
N ALA A 438 7.92 -13.75 27.82
CA ALA A 438 6.60 -14.33 27.54
C ALA A 438 6.64 -15.80 27.08
N GLY A 439 7.82 -16.46 27.07
CA GLY A 439 7.96 -17.87 26.69
C GLY A 439 7.55 -18.20 25.25
N GLY A 440 7.49 -17.18 24.37
CA GLY A 440 7.01 -17.33 22.98
C GLY A 440 5.49 -17.47 22.83
N GLY A 441 4.69 -17.13 23.85
CA GLY A 441 3.24 -16.98 23.71
C GLY A 441 2.86 -15.81 22.78
N GLN A 442 1.61 -15.80 22.29
CA GLN A 442 1.13 -14.68 21.46
C GLN A 442 1.13 -13.38 22.29
N THR A 443 2.03 -12.46 21.92
CA THR A 443 2.09 -11.11 22.45
C THR A 443 2.07 -10.13 21.29
N GLN A 444 1.57 -8.91 21.50
CA GLN A 444 1.76 -7.85 20.51
C GLN A 444 3.26 -7.60 20.35
N SER A 445 3.72 -7.52 19.10
CA SER A 445 5.12 -7.29 18.75
C SER A 445 5.16 -6.09 17.82
N TYR A 446 5.74 -4.99 18.30
CA TYR A 446 5.81 -3.75 17.53
C TYR A 446 7.02 -3.76 16.61
N GLN A 447 6.77 -3.64 15.30
CA GLN A 447 7.83 -3.67 14.30
C GLN A 447 7.63 -2.56 13.25
N PRO A 448 8.33 -1.43 13.40
CA PRO A 448 8.34 -0.37 12.41
C PRO A 448 9.39 -0.64 11.32
N VAL A 449 9.07 -0.26 10.08
CA VAL A 449 9.94 -0.37 8.92
C VAL A 449 9.95 0.95 8.14
N THR A 450 11.15 1.45 7.87
CA THR A 450 11.38 2.64 7.05
C THR A 450 11.76 2.23 5.64
N TRP A 451 11.04 2.76 4.66
CA TRP A 451 11.20 2.48 3.25
C TRP A 451 11.66 3.74 2.52
N LYS A 452 12.73 3.64 1.72
CA LYS A 452 13.23 4.76 0.92
C LYS A 452 13.60 4.32 -0.50
N TYR A 453 13.54 5.29 -1.40
CA TYR A 453 14.20 5.15 -2.70
C TYR A 453 15.71 5.01 -2.52
N PRO A 454 16.38 4.22 -3.39
CA PRO A 454 17.83 4.11 -3.33
C PRO A 454 18.47 5.48 -3.61
N PRO A 455 19.49 5.91 -2.84
CA PRO A 455 20.18 7.16 -3.09
C PRO A 455 20.93 7.06 -4.42
N LEU A 456 20.46 7.80 -5.43
CA LEU A 456 21.16 7.94 -6.70
C LEU A 456 22.15 9.10 -6.55
N SER A 457 23.30 9.01 -7.23
CA SER A 457 24.53 9.73 -6.88
C SER A 457 24.36 11.25 -6.68
N SER A 458 25.29 11.86 -5.93
CA SER A 458 25.37 13.30 -5.62
C SER A 458 25.53 14.23 -6.84
N SER A 459 25.41 13.68 -8.06
CA SER A 459 25.51 14.42 -9.31
C SER A 459 24.10 14.75 -9.80
N ASN A 460 23.75 16.04 -9.79
CA ASN A 460 22.48 16.62 -10.27
C ASN A 460 22.16 16.37 -11.77
N THR A 461 22.84 15.42 -12.43
CA THR A 461 22.80 15.19 -13.88
C THR A 461 22.21 13.83 -14.28
N VAL A 462 21.88 12.95 -13.34
CA VAL A 462 21.29 11.64 -13.67
C VAL A 462 19.83 11.62 -13.25
N ASP A 463 18.98 11.84 -14.26
CA ASP A 463 17.54 11.64 -14.28
C ASP A 463 17.18 10.27 -13.66
N SER A 464 16.90 10.31 -12.36
CA SER A 464 16.99 9.20 -11.39
C SER A 464 15.79 8.26 -11.40
N GLY A 465 14.74 8.58 -12.16
CA GLY A 465 13.51 7.77 -12.23
C GLY A 465 13.51 6.65 -13.29
N ASN A 466 14.45 6.65 -14.24
CA ASN A 466 14.31 5.91 -15.50
C ASN A 466 15.37 4.84 -15.76
N MET A 467 15.84 4.12 -14.73
CA MET A 467 16.61 2.88 -14.96
C MET A 467 15.65 1.72 -15.26
N ALA A 468 15.72 1.20 -16.47
CA ALA A 468 14.87 0.10 -16.92
C ALA A 468 15.54 -1.24 -16.58
N LEU A 469 14.82 -2.09 -15.84
CA LEU A 469 15.31 -3.42 -15.48
C LEU A 469 15.11 -4.39 -16.65
N VAL A 470 16.15 -5.15 -16.97
CA VAL A 470 16.12 -6.19 -18.00
C VAL A 470 16.33 -7.53 -17.33
N PHE A 471 15.36 -8.43 -17.50
CA PHE A 471 15.42 -9.81 -17.02
C PHE A 471 15.48 -10.77 -18.20
N ASP A 472 16.02 -11.97 -17.97
CA ASP A 472 15.78 -13.08 -18.88
C ASP A 472 14.27 -13.37 -18.99
N SER A 473 13.82 -13.72 -20.20
CA SER A 473 12.39 -13.88 -20.53
C SER A 473 11.66 -14.93 -19.68
N LEU A 474 12.39 -15.86 -19.05
CA LEU A 474 11.81 -16.91 -18.21
C LEU A 474 12.03 -16.65 -16.71
N GLN A 475 13.07 -15.94 -16.32
CA GLN A 475 13.43 -15.78 -14.91
C GLN A 475 12.40 -14.99 -14.11
N LEU A 476 12.01 -13.81 -14.60
CA LEU A 476 11.06 -12.95 -13.89
C LEU A 476 9.65 -13.58 -13.80
N PRO A 477 9.07 -14.15 -14.89
CA PRO A 477 7.79 -14.83 -14.79
C PRO A 477 7.77 -15.99 -13.78
N ILE A 478 8.84 -16.79 -13.71
CA ILE A 478 8.93 -17.88 -12.72
C ILE A 478 8.98 -17.32 -11.30
N PHE A 479 9.76 -16.27 -11.06
CA PHE A 479 9.80 -15.60 -9.77
C PHE A 479 8.42 -15.07 -9.35
N LEU A 480 7.73 -14.36 -10.25
CA LEU A 480 6.39 -13.82 -10.00
C LEU A 480 5.36 -14.93 -9.77
N TYR A 481 5.46 -16.04 -10.50
CA TYR A 481 4.60 -17.21 -10.28
C TYR A 481 4.86 -17.88 -8.92
N ASN A 482 6.12 -18.02 -8.51
CA ASN A 482 6.45 -18.55 -7.18
C ASN A 482 5.93 -17.63 -6.07
N MET A 483 6.06 -16.31 -6.25
CA MET A 483 5.47 -15.33 -5.34
C MET A 483 3.94 -15.47 -5.27
N TYR A 484 3.26 -15.59 -6.42
CA TYR A 484 1.83 -15.86 -6.48
C TYR A 484 1.46 -17.12 -5.70
N GLN A 485 2.16 -18.24 -5.91
CA GLN A 485 1.88 -19.48 -5.19
C GLN A 485 2.02 -19.30 -3.68
N ARG A 486 3.04 -18.58 -3.20
CA ARG A 486 3.23 -18.29 -1.77
C ARG A 486 2.14 -17.37 -1.21
N MET A 487 1.69 -16.37 -1.96
CA MET A 487 0.61 -15.47 -1.53
C MET A 487 -0.71 -16.21 -1.25
N TYR A 488 -1.01 -17.26 -2.02
CA TYR A 488 -2.27 -18.00 -1.94
C TYR A 488 -2.10 -19.43 -1.39
N GLU A 489 -0.93 -19.78 -0.85
CA GLU A 489 -0.65 -21.16 -0.39
C GLU A 489 -1.61 -21.61 0.73
N ARG A 490 -2.13 -20.66 1.51
CA ARG A 490 -3.05 -20.93 2.62
C ARG A 490 -4.48 -21.24 2.19
N GLU A 491 -4.81 -21.09 0.91
CA GLU A 491 -6.10 -21.50 0.36
C GLU A 491 -6.18 -23.01 0.16
N ASP A 492 -5.03 -23.68 0.07
CA ASP A 492 -4.96 -25.13 0.11
C ASP A 492 -5.10 -25.61 1.57
N ALA A 493 -6.16 -26.36 1.85
CA ALA A 493 -6.47 -26.82 3.21
C ALA A 493 -5.35 -27.66 3.82
N ALA A 494 -4.69 -28.51 3.03
CA ALA A 494 -3.58 -29.34 3.53
C ALA A 494 -2.39 -28.48 3.95
N THR A 495 -2.04 -27.47 3.14
CA THR A 495 -0.99 -26.50 3.44
C THR A 495 -1.37 -25.62 4.64
N PHE A 496 -2.61 -25.16 4.72
CA PHE A 496 -3.11 -24.41 5.87
C PHE A 496 -2.91 -25.16 7.19
N TRP A 497 -3.35 -26.42 7.28
CA TRP A 497 -3.20 -27.22 8.50
C TRP A 497 -1.74 -27.59 8.79
N ARG A 498 -0.94 -27.84 7.75
CA ARG A 498 0.51 -28.09 7.89
C ARG A 498 1.23 -26.88 8.48
N LEU A 499 0.88 -25.68 8.04
CA LEU A 499 1.48 -24.44 8.52
C LEU A 499 0.94 -24.07 9.91
N ASN A 500 -0.34 -24.28 10.18
CA ASN A 500 -0.98 -23.91 11.45
C ASN A 500 -1.00 -25.08 12.44
N LYS A 501 0.16 -25.44 12.99
CA LYS A 501 0.32 -26.49 14.03
C LYS A 501 -0.18 -26.08 15.43
N LYS A 502 -0.91 -24.98 15.53
CA LYS A 502 -1.51 -24.45 16.77
C LYS A 502 -2.76 -25.29 17.14
N PRO A 503 -3.31 -25.14 18.36
CA PRO A 503 -4.60 -25.73 18.70
C PRO A 503 -5.66 -25.38 17.63
N PRO A 504 -6.57 -26.31 17.27
CA PRO A 504 -7.51 -26.11 16.15
C PRO A 504 -8.35 -24.84 16.24
N HIS A 505 -8.72 -24.41 17.45
CA HIS A 505 -9.47 -23.18 17.67
C HIS A 505 -8.67 -21.92 17.26
N ASP A 506 -7.38 -21.86 17.62
CA ASP A 506 -6.51 -20.72 17.30
C ASP A 506 -6.17 -20.70 15.81
N ALA A 507 -5.95 -21.87 15.22
CA ALA A 507 -5.79 -22.01 13.76
C ALA A 507 -7.04 -21.51 13.03
N ALA A 508 -8.24 -21.91 13.47
CA ALA A 508 -9.49 -21.44 12.89
C ALA A 508 -9.68 -19.91 12.99
N ALA A 509 -9.27 -19.29 14.10
CA ALA A 509 -9.30 -17.83 14.23
C ALA A 509 -8.37 -17.14 13.21
N ASP A 510 -7.19 -17.69 12.95
CA ASP A 510 -6.22 -17.16 11.97
C ASP A 510 -6.67 -17.38 10.50
N SER A 511 -7.59 -18.32 10.23
CA SER A 511 -8.07 -18.66 8.87
C SER A 511 -8.77 -17.52 8.12
N ASN A 512 -9.33 -16.55 8.85
CA ASN A 512 -10.03 -15.41 8.27
C ASN A 512 -9.12 -14.20 8.04
N LEU A 513 -7.84 -14.27 8.42
CA LEU A 513 -6.84 -13.20 8.21
C LEU A 513 -6.25 -13.30 6.80
N ILE A 514 -7.05 -12.95 5.79
CA ILE A 514 -6.68 -12.94 4.37
C ILE A 514 -6.68 -11.49 3.89
N HIS A 515 -5.53 -10.97 3.51
CA HIS A 515 -5.44 -9.58 3.02
C HIS A 515 -5.41 -9.48 1.49
N TYR A 516 -5.07 -10.57 0.79
CA TYR A 516 -4.75 -10.53 -0.63
C TYR A 516 -5.82 -11.23 -1.48
N THR A 517 -6.26 -10.56 -2.53
CA THR A 517 -7.07 -11.13 -3.60
C THR A 517 -6.24 -11.21 -4.88
N ARG A 518 -6.72 -11.90 -5.90
CA ARG A 518 -6.04 -11.93 -7.21
C ARG A 518 -5.86 -10.52 -7.78
N GLU A 519 -6.79 -9.61 -7.50
CA GLU A 519 -6.67 -8.19 -7.86
C GLU A 519 -5.43 -7.55 -7.20
N SER A 520 -5.12 -7.87 -5.93
CA SER A 520 -3.92 -7.39 -5.24
C SER A 520 -2.65 -7.74 -6.02
N PHE A 521 -2.55 -8.98 -6.50
CA PHE A 521 -1.41 -9.42 -7.31
C PHE A 521 -1.37 -8.72 -8.67
N VAL A 522 -2.53 -8.51 -9.32
CA VAL A 522 -2.60 -7.78 -10.59
C VAL A 522 -2.16 -6.32 -10.43
N LEU A 523 -2.55 -5.65 -9.35
CA LEU A 523 -2.12 -4.28 -9.09
C LEU A 523 -0.62 -4.20 -8.76
N LEU A 524 -0.07 -5.20 -8.05
CA LEU A 524 1.37 -5.33 -7.87
C LEU A 524 2.09 -5.50 -9.21
N LEU A 525 1.60 -6.37 -10.10
CA LEU A 525 2.15 -6.53 -11.44
C LEU A 525 2.08 -5.24 -12.26
N LYS A 526 0.97 -4.49 -12.15
CA LYS A 526 0.81 -3.18 -12.82
C LYS A 526 1.87 -2.18 -12.34
N LEU A 527 2.14 -2.13 -11.04
CA LEU A 527 3.20 -1.28 -10.47
C LEU A 527 4.59 -1.71 -10.95
N ILE A 528 4.88 -3.01 -10.90
CA ILE A 528 6.16 -3.59 -11.35
C ILE A 528 6.38 -3.37 -12.86
N GLN A 529 5.33 -3.46 -13.67
CA GLN A 529 5.38 -3.29 -15.12
C GLN A 529 5.91 -1.91 -15.53
N GLN A 530 5.63 -0.87 -14.74
CA GLN A 530 6.11 0.49 -15.02
C GLN A 530 7.65 0.62 -14.94
N ARG A 531 8.35 -0.39 -14.39
CA ARG A 531 9.80 -0.37 -14.11
C ARG A 531 10.61 -1.34 -14.97
N ILE A 532 9.95 -2.28 -15.64
CA ILE A 532 10.61 -3.31 -16.43
C ILE A 532 10.65 -2.83 -17.87
N ALA A 533 11.84 -2.92 -18.51
CA ALA A 533 11.91 -2.72 -19.94
C ALA A 533 11.02 -3.78 -20.61
N PRO A 534 10.13 -3.42 -21.55
CA PRO A 534 9.37 -4.42 -22.27
C PRO A 534 10.36 -5.46 -22.82
N PRO A 535 10.15 -6.76 -22.57
CA PRO A 535 11.05 -7.76 -23.11
C PRO A 535 11.08 -7.58 -24.62
N ASP A 536 12.26 -7.60 -25.22
CA ASP A 536 12.45 -7.37 -26.65
C ASP A 536 11.70 -8.41 -27.54
N THR A 537 10.96 -9.38 -26.96
CA THR A 537 10.52 -10.62 -27.60
C THR A 537 9.15 -11.23 -27.20
N ILE A 538 8.31 -10.62 -26.34
CA ILE A 538 6.95 -11.18 -26.12
C ILE A 538 5.96 -10.54 -27.09
N TRP A 539 5.87 -11.12 -28.29
CA TRP A 539 4.84 -10.79 -29.25
C TRP A 539 3.52 -11.41 -28.78
N LEU A 540 2.56 -10.58 -28.38
CA LEU A 540 1.18 -11.03 -28.20
C LEU A 540 0.52 -11.03 -29.57
N GLU A 541 -0.31 -12.04 -29.82
CA GLU A 541 -1.09 -12.15 -31.05
C GLU A 541 -2.58 -12.13 -30.67
N ARG A 542 -3.36 -11.36 -31.42
CA ARG A 542 -4.81 -11.46 -31.44
C ARG A 542 -5.19 -12.60 -32.37
N ILE A 543 -5.80 -13.63 -31.81
CA ILE A 543 -6.36 -14.75 -32.58
C ILE A 543 -7.84 -14.48 -32.79
N ILE A 544 -8.29 -14.68 -34.01
CA ILE A 544 -9.69 -14.58 -34.41
C ILE A 544 -10.12 -15.92 -34.98
N LEU A 545 -11.21 -16.46 -34.45
CA LEU A 545 -11.83 -17.70 -34.88
C LEU A 545 -13.21 -17.39 -35.46
N VAL A 546 -13.42 -17.72 -36.73
CA VAL A 546 -14.71 -17.64 -37.42
C VAL A 546 -15.38 -19.00 -37.31
N VAL A 547 -16.46 -19.07 -36.56
CA VAL A 547 -17.21 -20.30 -36.29
C VAL A 547 -18.43 -20.35 -37.21
N PRO A 548 -18.56 -21.39 -38.06
CA PRO A 548 -19.74 -21.57 -38.90
C PRO A 548 -21.03 -21.62 -38.08
N ARG A 549 -22.10 -21.01 -38.61
CA ARG A 549 -23.40 -20.94 -37.92
C ARG A 549 -23.95 -22.31 -37.53
N ASP A 550 -23.80 -23.30 -38.40
CA ASP A 550 -24.32 -24.65 -38.20
C ASP A 550 -23.73 -25.34 -36.95
N CYS A 551 -22.48 -25.03 -36.59
CA CYS A 551 -21.84 -25.57 -35.39
C CYS A 551 -22.50 -25.02 -34.10
N ILE A 552 -22.92 -23.76 -34.12
CA ILE A 552 -23.67 -23.13 -33.03
C ILE A 552 -25.12 -23.63 -33.03
N ALA A 553 -25.75 -23.72 -34.21
CA ALA A 553 -27.12 -24.19 -34.36
C ALA A 553 -27.29 -25.62 -33.83
N ALA A 554 -26.25 -26.44 -34.02
CA ALA A 554 -26.24 -27.80 -33.54
C ALA A 554 -26.50 -27.85 -32.02
N ILE A 555 -25.97 -26.94 -31.20
CA ILE A 555 -26.08 -27.03 -29.73
C ILE A 555 -27.29 -26.31 -29.14
N GLU A 556 -27.92 -25.39 -29.87
CA GLU A 556 -29.07 -24.57 -29.42
C GLU A 556 -30.23 -25.37 -28.81
N PRO A 557 -30.69 -26.51 -29.40
CA PRO A 557 -31.77 -27.29 -28.80
C PRO A 557 -31.43 -27.82 -27.41
N SER A 558 -30.15 -28.10 -27.16
CA SER A 558 -29.67 -28.61 -25.87
C SER A 558 -29.55 -27.51 -24.81
N LEU A 559 -29.56 -26.23 -25.21
CA LEU A 559 -29.47 -25.08 -24.30
C LEU A 559 -30.73 -24.90 -23.43
N VAL A 560 -31.88 -25.37 -23.90
CA VAL A 560 -33.16 -25.32 -23.16
C VAL A 560 -33.03 -26.02 -21.80
N ASP A 561 -32.32 -27.15 -21.75
CA ASP A 561 -32.19 -27.99 -20.55
C ASP A 561 -30.98 -27.65 -19.66
N ILE A 562 -29.98 -26.92 -20.19
CA ILE A 562 -28.72 -26.61 -19.49
C ILE A 562 -28.54 -25.12 -19.19
N GLY A 563 -29.42 -24.25 -19.70
CA GLY A 563 -29.37 -22.80 -19.51
C GLY A 563 -28.32 -22.12 -20.38
N THR A 564 -27.55 -21.21 -19.78
CA THR A 564 -26.55 -20.39 -20.49
C THR A 564 -25.14 -20.91 -20.21
N PRO A 565 -24.59 -21.83 -21.04
CA PRO A 565 -23.26 -22.35 -20.85
C PRO A 565 -22.19 -21.26 -21.07
N ILE A 566 -21.13 -21.32 -20.26
CA ILE A 566 -19.96 -20.46 -20.44
C ILE A 566 -19.15 -20.98 -21.63
N LEU A 567 -18.90 -20.13 -22.63
CA LEU A 567 -17.98 -20.44 -23.73
C LEU A 567 -16.55 -20.02 -23.40
N GLN A 568 -15.59 -20.74 -23.96
CA GLN A 568 -14.17 -20.44 -23.89
C GLN A 568 -13.51 -20.75 -25.24
N CYS A 569 -12.42 -20.06 -25.55
CA CYS A 569 -11.56 -20.41 -26.67
C CYS A 569 -10.37 -21.22 -26.17
N ASP A 570 -9.90 -22.16 -26.98
CA ASP A 570 -8.80 -23.04 -26.59
C ASP A 570 -7.73 -23.11 -27.69
N ILE A 571 -6.48 -23.23 -27.26
CA ILE A 571 -5.36 -23.63 -28.13
C ILE A 571 -5.01 -25.07 -27.78
N TRP A 572 -5.39 -25.99 -28.66
CA TRP A 572 -5.18 -27.42 -28.50
C TRP A 572 -3.93 -27.88 -29.25
N ARG A 573 -3.11 -28.69 -28.57
CA ARG A 573 -1.83 -29.21 -29.04
C ARG A 573 -1.70 -30.68 -28.67
N LYS A 574 -0.64 -31.33 -29.15
CA LYS A 574 -0.39 -32.75 -28.84
C LYS A 574 -0.16 -32.97 -27.33
N CYS A 575 0.55 -32.06 -26.67
CA CYS A 575 0.94 -32.22 -25.27
C CYS A 575 0.34 -31.17 -24.32
N PHE A 576 -0.34 -30.14 -24.82
CA PHE A 576 -0.85 -29.03 -24.01
C PHE A 576 -2.23 -28.58 -24.47
N HIS A 577 -3.02 -28.10 -23.52
CA HIS A 577 -4.33 -27.52 -23.77
C HIS A 577 -4.42 -26.20 -22.99
N ASN A 578 -4.48 -25.08 -23.70
CA ASN A 578 -4.51 -23.74 -23.08
C ASN A 578 -5.91 -23.14 -23.24
N LEU A 579 -6.50 -22.67 -22.15
CA LEU A 579 -7.86 -22.15 -22.11
C LEU A 579 -7.86 -20.62 -22.02
N PHE A 580 -8.76 -19.98 -22.76
CA PHE A 580 -8.91 -18.53 -22.83
C PHE A 580 -10.38 -18.17 -22.59
N SER A 581 -10.66 -17.57 -21.43
CA SER A 581 -12.00 -17.15 -21.03
C SER A 581 -12.33 -15.70 -21.38
N SER A 582 -11.32 -14.85 -21.61
CA SER A 582 -11.51 -13.47 -22.07
C SER A 582 -11.66 -13.45 -23.59
N VAL A 583 -12.88 -13.69 -24.08
CA VAL A 583 -13.21 -13.78 -25.50
C VAL A 583 -14.18 -12.67 -25.87
N HIS A 584 -13.88 -11.93 -26.93
CA HIS A 584 -14.82 -11.02 -27.56
C HIS A 584 -15.60 -11.77 -28.64
N ALA A 585 -16.92 -11.72 -28.62
CA ALA A 585 -17.79 -12.50 -29.50
C ALA A 585 -18.81 -11.61 -30.21
N ALA A 586 -19.00 -11.79 -31.51
CA ALA A 586 -20.05 -11.12 -32.28
C ALA A 586 -20.46 -11.97 -33.50
N PHE A 587 -21.76 -12.00 -33.81
CA PHE A 587 -22.25 -12.51 -35.08
C PHE A 587 -22.02 -11.48 -36.19
N GLY A 588 -21.54 -11.93 -37.35
CA GLY A 588 -21.36 -11.08 -38.53
C GLY A 588 -20.21 -11.48 -39.44
N LYS A 589 -19.97 -10.68 -40.47
CA LYS A 589 -18.92 -10.93 -41.46
C LYS A 589 -17.62 -10.23 -41.07
N LEU A 590 -16.54 -11.01 -41.02
CA LEU A 590 -15.18 -10.51 -40.84
C LEU A 590 -14.69 -9.85 -42.13
N VAL A 591 -14.31 -8.57 -42.08
CA VAL A 591 -13.65 -7.87 -43.19
C VAL A 591 -12.26 -7.43 -42.74
N ILE A 592 -11.23 -7.97 -43.39
CA ILE A 592 -9.83 -7.59 -43.17
C ILE A 592 -9.44 -6.57 -44.25
N ARG A 593 -9.07 -5.36 -43.84
CA ARG A 593 -8.55 -4.26 -44.67
C ARG A 593 -7.10 -3.97 -44.27
N GLY A 594 -6.34 -3.21 -45.07
CA GLY A 594 -4.97 -2.82 -44.73
C GLY A 594 -3.88 -3.70 -45.34
N SER A 595 -2.62 -3.44 -44.98
CA SER A 595 -1.46 -4.16 -45.53
C SER A 595 -1.20 -5.45 -44.75
N PRO A 596 -0.49 -6.46 -45.31
CA PRO A 596 -0.11 -7.66 -44.57
C PRO A 596 0.70 -7.37 -43.29
N MET A 597 1.35 -6.21 -43.22
CA MET A 597 2.13 -5.74 -42.07
C MET A 597 1.30 -4.90 -41.09
N ASP A 598 0.10 -4.46 -41.47
CA ASP A 598 -0.83 -3.68 -40.64
C ASP A 598 -2.30 -3.94 -41.05
N PRO A 599 -2.86 -5.10 -40.69
CA PRO A 599 -4.23 -5.47 -41.02
C PRO A 599 -5.24 -4.81 -40.06
N GLN A 600 -6.14 -4.00 -40.61
CA GLN A 600 -7.32 -3.45 -39.95
C GLN A 600 -8.52 -4.38 -40.09
N ILE A 601 -9.08 -4.82 -38.96
CA ILE A 601 -10.25 -5.69 -38.95
C ILE A 601 -11.50 -4.90 -38.59
N THR A 602 -12.51 -5.00 -39.45
CA THR A 602 -13.84 -4.46 -39.21
C THR A 602 -14.85 -5.60 -39.19
N LEU A 603 -15.60 -5.72 -38.10
CA LEU A 603 -16.78 -6.57 -38.03
C LEU A 603 -17.94 -5.81 -38.64
N VAL A 604 -18.41 -6.26 -39.80
CA VAL A 604 -19.62 -5.71 -40.41
C VAL A 604 -20.79 -6.50 -39.85
N ARG A 605 -21.67 -5.80 -39.10
CA ARG A 605 -22.96 -6.35 -38.69
C ARG A 605 -23.92 -6.23 -39.86
N ASP A 606 -24.60 -7.32 -40.20
CA ASP A 606 -25.57 -7.34 -41.31
C ASP A 606 -26.87 -6.59 -40.94
N SER A 607 -27.16 -6.39 -39.64
CA SER A 607 -28.32 -5.63 -39.13
C SER A 607 -28.10 -5.12 -37.68
N PRO A 608 -28.77 -4.03 -37.22
CA PRO A 608 -28.79 -3.61 -35.81
C PRO A 608 -29.55 -4.56 -34.88
N ILE A 609 -30.38 -5.46 -35.42
CA ILE A 609 -30.99 -6.59 -34.70
C ILE A 609 -30.02 -7.78 -34.83
N PRO A 610 -29.81 -8.63 -33.79
CA PRO A 610 -28.94 -9.79 -33.90
C PRO A 610 -29.45 -10.74 -34.99
N ASP A 611 -28.92 -10.61 -36.20
CA ASP A 611 -29.12 -11.59 -37.24
C ASP A 611 -28.31 -12.83 -36.87
N THR A 612 -28.99 -13.80 -36.27
CA THR A 612 -28.39 -15.06 -35.87
C THR A 612 -28.10 -15.95 -37.07
N SER A 613 -28.32 -15.53 -38.32
CA SER A 613 -27.97 -16.33 -39.51
C SER A 613 -26.48 -16.25 -39.88
N SER A 614 -25.74 -15.25 -39.38
CA SER A 614 -24.33 -15.03 -39.70
C SER A 614 -23.37 -15.89 -38.85
N PRO A 615 -22.13 -16.14 -39.31
CA PRO A 615 -21.10 -16.82 -38.52
C PRO A 615 -20.79 -16.10 -37.20
N LEU A 616 -20.36 -16.85 -36.19
CA LEU A 616 -19.91 -16.31 -34.92
C LEU A 616 -18.40 -16.03 -34.99
N VAL A 617 -18.01 -14.77 -34.83
CA VAL A 617 -16.61 -14.37 -34.77
C VAL A 617 -16.18 -14.22 -33.32
N LEU A 618 -15.14 -14.96 -32.94
CA LEU A 618 -14.52 -14.93 -31.61
C LEU A 618 -13.13 -14.32 -31.71
N SER A 619 -12.75 -13.45 -30.78
CA SER A 619 -11.41 -12.87 -30.71
C SER A 619 -10.85 -12.95 -29.31
N PHE A 620 -9.60 -13.40 -29.18
CA PHE A 620 -8.89 -13.49 -27.91
C PHE A 620 -7.39 -13.22 -28.11
N ILE A 621 -6.69 -12.86 -27.03
CA ILE A 621 -5.24 -12.56 -27.08
C ILE A 621 -4.47 -13.75 -26.52
N ALA A 622 -3.42 -14.17 -27.23
CA ALA A 622 -2.53 -15.23 -26.81
C ALA A 622 -1.06 -14.86 -27.06
N PRO A 623 -0.11 -15.34 -26.24
CA PRO A 623 1.31 -15.23 -26.56
C PRO A 623 1.65 -15.94 -27.88
N SER A 624 2.44 -15.32 -28.74
CA SER A 624 2.97 -15.93 -29.99
C SER A 624 3.77 -17.22 -29.72
N SER A 625 4.44 -17.32 -28.56
CA SER A 625 5.10 -18.55 -28.12
C SER A 625 4.11 -19.71 -28.03
N LEU A 626 2.87 -19.41 -27.62
CA LEU A 626 1.61 -20.17 -27.74
C LEU A 626 1.45 -20.94 -29.03
N LEU A 627 1.97 -20.39 -30.13
CA LEU A 627 1.81 -20.86 -31.51
C LEU A 627 3.06 -21.57 -32.04
N ARG A 628 4.22 -21.35 -31.42
CA ARG A 628 5.53 -21.80 -31.92
C ARG A 628 6.15 -23.00 -31.19
N VAL A 629 5.58 -23.47 -30.06
CA VAL A 629 6.14 -24.57 -29.27
C VAL A 629 6.24 -25.89 -30.04
N GLU A 630 5.19 -26.24 -30.78
CA GLU A 630 5.15 -27.40 -31.67
C GLU A 630 4.87 -26.92 -33.11
N PRO A 631 5.13 -27.75 -34.16
CA PRO A 631 4.85 -27.38 -35.53
C PRO A 631 3.43 -26.82 -35.71
N MET A 632 3.31 -25.69 -36.43
CA MET A 632 2.03 -24.98 -36.58
C MET A 632 0.89 -25.84 -37.16
N ARG A 633 1.23 -26.91 -37.90
CA ARG A 633 0.26 -27.90 -38.41
C ARG A 633 -0.44 -28.72 -37.33
N ASP A 634 0.16 -28.84 -36.15
CA ASP A 634 -0.33 -29.69 -35.05
C ASP A 634 -1.15 -28.89 -34.01
N VAL A 635 -1.26 -27.57 -34.19
CA VAL A 635 -2.03 -26.71 -33.28
C VAL A 635 -3.40 -26.40 -33.88
N ARG A 636 -4.42 -26.51 -33.03
CA ARG A 636 -5.82 -26.26 -33.37
C ARG A 636 -6.36 -25.16 -32.47
N ILE A 637 -7.21 -24.32 -33.05
CA ILE A 637 -7.94 -23.27 -32.34
C ILE A 637 -9.39 -23.73 -32.22
N CYS A 638 -9.89 -23.76 -31.00
CA CYS A 638 -11.20 -24.30 -30.68
C CYS A 638 -12.06 -23.27 -29.96
N VAL A 639 -13.36 -23.43 -30.06
CA VAL A 639 -14.32 -22.92 -29.09
C VAL A 639 -15.00 -24.10 -28.42
N SER A 640 -15.06 -24.07 -27.09
CA SER A 640 -15.63 -25.14 -26.29
C SER A 640 -16.56 -24.57 -25.21
N VAL A 641 -17.46 -25.42 -24.73
CA VAL A 641 -18.26 -25.13 -23.54
C VAL A 641 -17.42 -25.47 -22.30
N ARG A 642 -17.28 -24.52 -21.38
CA ARG A 642 -16.55 -24.72 -20.12
C ARG A 642 -17.15 -25.90 -19.35
N SER A 643 -16.29 -26.81 -18.92
CA SER A 643 -16.72 -27.98 -18.15
C SER A 643 -17.35 -27.57 -16.82
N THR A 644 -18.60 -27.97 -16.63
CA THR A 644 -19.38 -27.84 -15.38
C THR A 644 -20.26 -29.08 -15.23
N ALA A 645 -20.76 -29.34 -14.02
CA ALA A 645 -21.62 -30.49 -13.77
C ALA A 645 -22.85 -30.54 -14.69
N ILE A 646 -23.46 -29.39 -15.00
CA ILE A 646 -24.62 -29.32 -15.91
C ILE A 646 -24.24 -29.48 -17.38
N ASN A 647 -23.08 -28.94 -17.78
CA ASN A 647 -22.58 -29.03 -19.16
C ASN A 647 -22.10 -30.45 -19.51
N ALA A 648 -21.89 -31.34 -18.53
CA ALA A 648 -21.61 -32.75 -18.78
C ALA A 648 -22.70 -33.43 -19.63
N LYS A 649 -23.95 -32.90 -19.61
CA LYS A 649 -25.04 -33.35 -20.49
C LYS A 649 -24.77 -33.13 -21.98
N LEU A 650 -23.82 -32.26 -22.34
CA LEU A 650 -23.40 -32.03 -23.72
C LEU A 650 -22.31 -33.01 -24.20
N ILE A 651 -21.71 -33.81 -23.31
CA ILE A 651 -20.66 -34.79 -23.68
C ILE A 651 -21.11 -35.75 -24.80
N PRO A 652 -22.34 -36.30 -24.81
CA PRO A 652 -22.78 -37.17 -25.90
C PRO A 652 -22.75 -36.50 -27.28
N LYS A 653 -22.78 -35.17 -27.34
CA LYS A 653 -22.89 -34.38 -28.57
C LYS A 653 -21.57 -33.70 -28.96
N LEU A 654 -20.84 -33.18 -27.99
CA LEU A 654 -19.61 -32.42 -28.18
C LEU A 654 -18.33 -33.18 -27.78
N GLY A 655 -18.48 -34.42 -27.31
CA GLY A 655 -17.41 -35.24 -26.77
C GLY A 655 -16.91 -34.77 -25.39
N LEU A 656 -15.91 -35.48 -24.86
CA LEU A 656 -15.35 -35.23 -23.53
C LEU A 656 -14.73 -33.83 -23.38
N MET A 657 -14.27 -33.23 -24.48
CA MET A 657 -13.67 -31.90 -24.49
C MET A 657 -14.70 -30.78 -24.66
N LEU A 658 -15.98 -31.11 -24.86
CA LEU A 658 -17.07 -30.16 -25.03
C LEU A 658 -16.83 -29.12 -26.15
N THR A 659 -16.13 -29.54 -27.20
CA THR A 659 -15.72 -28.66 -28.31
C THR A 659 -16.87 -28.41 -29.27
N VAL A 660 -17.24 -27.15 -29.44
CA VAL A 660 -18.30 -26.69 -30.35
C VAL A 660 -17.77 -26.58 -31.78
N PHE A 661 -16.56 -26.04 -31.95
CA PHE A 661 -15.90 -25.94 -33.24
C PHE A 661 -14.38 -25.97 -33.07
N SER A 662 -13.67 -26.52 -34.06
CA SER A 662 -12.22 -26.65 -34.05
C SER A 662 -11.66 -26.50 -35.45
N ALA A 663 -10.70 -25.59 -35.62
CA ALA A 663 -10.00 -25.36 -36.88
C ALA A 663 -8.47 -25.52 -36.70
N PRO A 664 -7.73 -26.05 -37.69
CA PRO A 664 -6.27 -25.98 -37.70
C PRO A 664 -5.79 -24.52 -37.67
N LEU A 665 -4.65 -24.25 -37.01
CA LEU A 665 -4.07 -22.89 -36.96
C LEU A 665 -3.84 -22.29 -38.35
N LEU A 666 -3.51 -23.13 -39.33
CA LEU A 666 -3.20 -22.73 -40.71
C LEU A 666 -4.44 -22.58 -41.60
N ASP A 667 -5.65 -22.80 -41.08
CA ASP A 667 -6.88 -22.60 -41.83
C ASP A 667 -7.21 -21.10 -41.90
N THR A 668 -6.77 -20.45 -42.97
CA THR A 668 -6.97 -19.00 -43.18
C THR A 668 -8.43 -18.61 -43.45
N SER A 669 -9.35 -19.58 -43.58
CA SER A 669 -10.78 -19.30 -43.71
C SER A 669 -11.48 -19.20 -42.34
N ALA A 670 -10.93 -19.88 -41.33
CA ALA A 670 -11.50 -19.95 -39.99
C ALA A 670 -10.62 -19.24 -38.94
N VAL A 671 -9.31 -19.15 -39.13
CA VAL A 671 -8.35 -18.63 -38.15
C VAL A 671 -7.54 -17.48 -38.74
N HIS A 672 -7.54 -16.35 -38.04
CA HIS A 672 -6.72 -15.19 -38.39
C HIS A 672 -5.88 -14.76 -37.18
N ILE A 673 -4.60 -14.48 -37.41
CA ILE A 673 -3.63 -14.11 -36.38
C ILE A 673 -3.11 -12.71 -36.72
N LEU A 674 -3.20 -11.80 -35.75
CA LEU A 674 -2.71 -10.44 -35.90
C LEU A 674 -1.76 -10.05 -34.76
N PRO A 675 -0.72 -9.24 -35.01
CA PRO A 675 0.06 -8.64 -33.95
C PRO A 675 -0.81 -7.83 -32.98
N TRP A 676 -0.60 -8.00 -31.68
CA TRP A 676 -1.28 -7.24 -30.64
C TRP A 676 -0.32 -6.26 -29.97
N ASN A 677 -0.50 -4.97 -30.27
CA ASN A 677 0.39 -3.90 -29.79
C ASN A 677 -0.16 -3.15 -28.56
N GLY A 678 -1.20 -3.68 -27.90
CA GLY A 678 -1.77 -3.10 -26.67
C GLY A 678 -2.54 -1.78 -26.83
N LYS A 679 -2.56 -1.16 -28.02
CA LYS A 679 -3.32 0.07 -28.29
C LYS A 679 -4.77 -0.28 -28.64
N ASN A 680 -5.71 0.07 -27.77
CA ASN A 680 -7.13 0.08 -28.11
C ASN A 680 -7.34 1.01 -29.31
N THR A 681 -8.01 0.56 -30.35
CA THR A 681 -8.46 1.38 -31.47
C THR A 681 -9.44 2.44 -30.97
N ARG A 682 -8.93 3.60 -30.55
CA ARG A 682 -9.55 4.93 -30.67
C ARG A 682 -8.50 6.05 -30.46
N SER A 683 -8.56 7.00 -31.39
CA SER A 683 -7.79 8.24 -31.53
C SER A 683 -6.33 8.12 -32.02
N SER A 684 -6.13 8.75 -33.17
CA SER A 684 -4.87 9.12 -33.80
C SER A 684 -4.14 10.17 -32.96
N PHE A 685 -2.96 9.82 -32.46
CA PHE A 685 -1.86 10.76 -32.25
C PHE A 685 -0.53 10.08 -32.59
N ASP A 686 0.15 10.72 -33.53
CA ASP A 686 1.47 10.61 -34.16
C ASP A 686 2.39 9.36 -34.04
N PRO A 687 3.17 9.10 -35.11
CA PRO A 687 4.12 8.00 -35.18
C PRO A 687 5.31 8.25 -34.24
N TRP A 688 5.47 7.37 -33.26
CA TRP A 688 6.71 7.25 -32.51
C TRP A 688 7.80 6.75 -33.46
N THR A 689 8.66 7.67 -33.88
CA THR A 689 9.91 7.36 -34.55
C THR A 689 10.83 6.70 -33.53
N THR A 690 11.24 5.47 -33.83
CA THR A 690 12.21 4.69 -33.04
C THR A 690 13.56 5.40 -33.03
N ARG A 691 13.82 6.26 -32.04
CA ARG A 691 15.16 6.81 -31.77
C ARG A 691 15.94 5.81 -30.90
N ALA A 692 16.33 4.69 -31.50
CA ALA A 692 17.38 3.84 -30.95
C ALA A 692 18.74 4.52 -31.17
N SER A 693 19.22 5.31 -30.20
CA SER A 693 20.66 5.60 -30.07
C SER A 693 21.08 6.25 -28.74
N ILE A 694 20.18 6.47 -27.77
CA ILE A 694 20.55 7.05 -26.45
C ILE A 694 20.08 6.17 -25.26
N GLU A 695 19.22 5.16 -25.49
CA GLU A 695 18.55 4.40 -24.41
C GLU A 695 19.39 3.28 -23.75
N ASP A 696 20.42 2.73 -24.40
CA ASP A 696 21.11 1.51 -23.89
C ASP A 696 21.94 1.76 -22.62
N SER A 697 22.29 3.02 -22.33
CA SER A 697 23.08 3.38 -21.13
C SER A 697 22.30 3.30 -19.81
N ARG A 698 20.96 3.26 -19.85
CA ARG A 698 20.09 3.24 -18.65
C ARG A 698 19.57 1.84 -18.26
N ARG A 699 19.91 0.79 -19.02
CA ARG A 699 19.44 -0.57 -18.75
C ARG A 699 20.34 -1.28 -17.74
N VAL A 700 19.72 -1.94 -16.76
CA VAL A 700 20.41 -2.81 -15.80
C VAL A 700 19.91 -4.23 -16.00
N THR A 701 20.82 -5.12 -16.39
CA THR A 701 20.51 -6.54 -16.54
C THR A 701 20.56 -7.22 -15.18
N VAL A 702 19.46 -7.88 -14.82
CA VAL A 702 19.32 -8.63 -13.58
C VAL A 702 19.33 -10.12 -13.91
N THR A 703 20.25 -10.86 -13.32
CA THR A 703 20.29 -12.32 -13.41
C THR A 703 19.92 -12.90 -12.06
N LEU A 704 18.91 -13.78 -12.03
CA LEU A 704 18.48 -14.49 -10.84
C LEU A 704 19.28 -15.79 -10.63
N ASP A 705 19.26 -16.30 -9.39
CA ASP A 705 19.85 -17.59 -9.04
C ASP A 705 19.15 -18.77 -9.75
N ARG A 706 19.67 -19.99 -9.57
CA ARG A 706 19.10 -21.20 -10.19
C ARG A 706 17.65 -21.47 -9.76
N ASN A 707 17.28 -21.03 -8.55
CA ASN A 707 15.94 -21.19 -8.00
C ASN A 707 15.00 -20.05 -8.42
N ARG A 708 15.53 -19.01 -9.06
CA ARG A 708 14.85 -17.76 -9.42
C ARG A 708 14.24 -17.09 -8.19
N HIS A 709 14.94 -17.17 -7.06
CA HIS A 709 14.47 -16.64 -5.78
C HIS A 709 15.17 -15.32 -5.42
N SER A 710 16.45 -15.20 -5.71
CA SER A 710 17.29 -14.06 -5.34
C SER A 710 18.12 -13.55 -6.52
N ILE A 711 18.62 -12.32 -6.40
CA ILE A 711 19.54 -11.72 -7.39
C ILE A 711 20.89 -12.44 -7.29
N LEU A 712 21.34 -13.02 -8.41
CA LEU A 712 22.67 -13.60 -8.53
C LEU A 712 23.69 -12.55 -8.96
N ASN A 713 23.39 -11.82 -10.04
CA ASN A 713 24.26 -10.77 -10.56
C ASN A 713 23.46 -9.59 -11.11
N LEU A 714 24.04 -8.40 -11.00
CA LEU A 714 23.65 -7.22 -11.75
C LEU A 714 24.71 -6.90 -12.80
N SER A 715 24.31 -6.49 -13.99
CA SER A 715 25.25 -5.96 -14.97
C SER A 715 24.76 -4.73 -15.70
N ARG A 716 25.70 -3.85 -16.01
CA ARG A 716 25.46 -2.62 -16.76
C ARG A 716 26.50 -2.47 -17.86
N LYS A 717 26.05 -2.16 -19.07
CA LYS A 717 26.93 -1.88 -20.21
C LYS A 717 27.25 -0.40 -20.25
N VAL A 718 28.52 -0.09 -20.50
CA VAL A 718 29.03 1.26 -20.71
C VAL A 718 29.69 1.28 -22.09
N GLU A 719 29.14 2.06 -23.00
CA GLU A 719 29.76 2.29 -24.29
C GLU A 719 31.03 3.14 -24.12
N VAL A 720 32.11 2.69 -24.76
CA VAL A 720 33.37 3.42 -24.80
C VAL A 720 33.26 4.43 -25.95
N VAL A 721 33.29 5.72 -25.61
CA VAL A 721 33.16 6.82 -26.56
C VAL A 721 34.45 7.65 -26.62
N GLY A 722 34.70 8.25 -27.79
CA GLY A 722 35.90 9.02 -28.11
C GLY A 722 36.97 8.22 -28.87
N GLU A 723 37.50 8.79 -29.95
CA GLU A 723 38.45 8.09 -30.84
C GLU A 723 39.70 7.60 -30.09
N ASN A 724 40.34 8.47 -29.30
CA ASN A 724 41.52 8.11 -28.51
C ASN A 724 41.23 6.99 -27.52
N THR A 725 40.11 7.07 -26.79
CA THR A 725 39.69 6.04 -25.82
C THR A 725 39.37 4.72 -26.51
N CYS A 726 38.69 4.76 -27.66
CA CYS A 726 38.41 3.59 -28.48
C CYS A 726 39.70 2.94 -29.00
N CYS A 727 40.70 3.73 -29.39
CA CYS A 727 42.01 3.25 -29.79
C CYS A 727 42.72 2.55 -28.62
N LEU A 728 42.79 3.17 -27.43
CA LEU A 728 43.34 2.57 -26.21
C LEU A 728 42.61 1.25 -25.88
N PHE A 729 41.28 1.27 -25.93
CA PHE A 729 40.46 0.10 -25.67
C PHE A 729 40.66 -1.01 -26.70
N LYS A 730 40.88 -0.70 -27.98
CA LYS A 730 41.18 -1.72 -29.00
C LYS A 730 42.62 -2.24 -28.90
N ARG A 731 43.56 -1.43 -28.42
CA ARG A 731 44.98 -1.77 -28.26
C ARG A 731 45.26 -2.75 -27.13
N GLY A 732 44.34 -2.88 -26.18
CA GLY A 732 44.46 -3.83 -25.07
C GLY A 732 44.52 -3.18 -23.69
N ASP A 733 44.45 -1.86 -23.60
CA ASP A 733 44.53 -1.16 -22.31
C ASP A 733 43.40 -1.60 -21.37
N MET A 734 43.72 -1.70 -20.08
CA MET A 734 42.81 -2.24 -19.07
C MET A 734 42.10 -1.11 -18.33
N PRO A 735 40.75 -1.09 -18.32
CA PRO A 735 40.01 -0.14 -17.52
C PRO A 735 40.16 -0.43 -16.02
N THR A 736 40.12 0.61 -15.21
CA THR A 736 40.09 0.54 -13.74
C THR A 736 38.69 0.83 -13.24
N ILE A 737 38.28 0.17 -12.15
CA ILE A 737 36.98 0.40 -11.52
C ILE A 737 37.13 0.51 -10.01
N SER A 738 36.46 1.49 -9.41
CA SER A 738 36.45 1.73 -7.96
C SER A 738 35.06 2.18 -7.52
N GLN A 739 34.64 1.82 -6.31
CA GLN A 739 33.34 2.24 -5.79
C GLN A 739 33.41 3.66 -5.22
N THR A 740 32.47 4.52 -5.63
CA THR A 740 32.41 5.93 -5.23
C THR A 740 31.27 6.21 -4.24
N SER A 741 30.23 5.40 -4.25
CA SER A 741 29.11 5.47 -3.30
C SER A 741 28.55 4.08 -3.02
N PRO A 742 27.60 3.90 -2.08
CA PRO A 742 26.94 2.62 -1.87
C PRO A 742 26.36 2.03 -3.15
N ASN A 743 25.94 2.86 -4.12
CA ASN A 743 25.24 2.44 -5.33
C ASN A 743 26.02 2.72 -6.63
N ALA A 744 27.23 3.29 -6.58
CA ALA A 744 27.94 3.74 -7.78
C ALA A 744 29.42 3.33 -7.82
N MET A 745 29.91 3.08 -9.03
CA MET A 745 31.32 2.82 -9.30
C MET A 745 31.85 3.77 -10.37
N LYS A 746 33.07 4.24 -10.22
CA LYS A 746 33.82 5.00 -11.22
C LYS A 746 34.62 4.05 -12.09
N LEU A 747 34.30 4.01 -13.38
CA LEU A 747 35.02 3.33 -14.44
C LEU A 747 35.95 4.32 -15.13
N SER A 748 37.25 4.02 -15.22
CA SER A 748 38.25 4.89 -15.85
C SER A 748 39.12 4.14 -16.88
N LEU A 749 39.33 4.73 -18.06
CA LEU A 749 40.21 4.22 -19.12
C LEU A 749 40.90 5.40 -19.83
N GLY A 750 42.16 5.69 -19.48
CA GLY A 750 42.81 6.93 -19.92
C GLY A 750 42.06 8.16 -19.39
N GLU A 751 41.70 9.09 -20.27
CA GLU A 751 40.90 10.27 -19.93
C GLU A 751 39.39 9.97 -19.82
N PHE A 752 38.94 8.80 -20.27
CA PHE A 752 37.53 8.42 -20.18
C PHE A 752 37.19 8.03 -18.74
N VAL A 753 36.29 8.81 -18.13
CA VAL A 753 35.77 8.56 -16.78
C VAL A 753 34.25 8.54 -16.85
N ARG A 754 33.64 7.46 -16.35
CA ARG A 754 32.19 7.33 -16.24
C ARG A 754 31.78 6.78 -14.88
N GLU A 755 30.72 7.33 -14.33
CA GLU A 755 30.04 6.77 -13.17
C GLU A 755 29.01 5.73 -13.61
N VAL A 756 29.10 4.54 -13.03
CA VAL A 756 28.24 3.39 -13.26
C VAL A 756 27.38 3.21 -12.02
N VAL A 757 26.15 3.67 -12.10
CA VAL A 757 25.17 3.63 -11.01
C VAL A 757 24.33 2.36 -11.09
N PHE A 758 24.04 1.77 -9.95
CA PHE A 758 23.18 0.60 -9.76
C PHE A 758 21.97 0.97 -8.89
N PRO A 759 20.81 0.32 -9.11
CA PRO A 759 19.57 0.63 -8.41
C PRO A 759 19.57 0.17 -6.95
N ILE A 760 20.57 -0.58 -6.52
CA ILE A 760 20.71 -1.07 -5.13
C ILE A 760 22.14 -0.90 -4.64
N PRO A 761 22.36 -0.89 -3.32
CA PRO A 761 23.70 -0.91 -2.76
C PRO A 761 24.51 -2.11 -3.28
N ILE A 762 25.79 -1.87 -3.58
CA ILE A 762 26.72 -2.83 -4.18
C ILE A 762 27.97 -2.99 -3.31
N VAL A 763 28.61 -4.15 -3.43
CA VAL A 763 29.90 -4.43 -2.79
C VAL A 763 30.98 -4.55 -3.86
N SER A 764 31.96 -3.64 -3.85
CA SER A 764 33.03 -3.57 -4.86
C SER A 764 33.94 -4.79 -4.93
N THR A 765 34.05 -5.59 -3.87
CA THR A 765 35.04 -6.68 -3.77
C THR A 765 34.80 -7.82 -4.77
N ASN A 766 33.58 -7.96 -5.31
CA ASN A 766 33.20 -9.02 -6.26
C ASN A 766 32.78 -8.48 -7.63
N ASN A 767 33.49 -7.45 -8.13
CA ASN A 767 33.26 -6.94 -9.47
C ASN A 767 34.02 -7.75 -10.55
N ARG A 768 33.43 -7.86 -11.74
CA ARG A 768 34.07 -8.41 -12.94
C ARG A 768 33.78 -7.53 -14.14
N LEU A 769 34.80 -7.27 -14.96
CA LEU A 769 34.65 -6.54 -16.21
C LEU A 769 34.65 -7.50 -17.39
N ARG A 770 33.64 -7.40 -18.24
CA ARG A 770 33.65 -8.05 -19.56
C ARG A 770 33.95 -7.00 -20.62
N LEU A 771 35.08 -7.18 -21.30
CA LEU A 771 35.61 -6.21 -22.25
C LEU A 771 35.24 -6.64 -23.68
N ALA A 772 34.34 -5.91 -24.34
CA ALA A 772 33.94 -6.19 -25.71
C ALA A 772 34.63 -5.19 -26.66
N ARG A 773 35.93 -5.41 -26.90
CA ARG A 773 36.80 -4.47 -27.64
C ARG A 773 36.41 -4.25 -29.10
N ARG A 774 35.78 -5.24 -29.75
CA ARG A 774 35.30 -5.13 -31.15
C ARG A 774 34.07 -4.22 -31.26
N SER A 775 33.13 -4.36 -30.35
CA SER A 775 31.89 -3.59 -30.26
C SER A 775 32.00 -2.38 -29.33
N SER A 776 33.20 -2.04 -28.87
CA SER A 776 33.55 -0.88 -28.04
C SER A 776 32.65 -0.67 -26.81
N TYR A 777 32.36 -1.72 -26.05
CA TYR A 777 31.67 -1.58 -24.75
C TYR A 777 32.37 -2.35 -23.63
N ILE A 778 32.15 -1.88 -22.40
CA ILE A 778 32.57 -2.52 -21.16
C ILE A 778 31.31 -2.89 -20.38
N GLU A 779 31.13 -4.16 -20.04
CA GLU A 779 30.06 -4.61 -19.17
C GLU A 779 30.61 -4.80 -17.75
N VAL A 780 30.12 -3.98 -16.81
CA VAL A 780 30.42 -4.09 -15.38
C VAL A 780 29.45 -5.11 -14.79
N ARG A 781 29.97 -6.20 -14.25
CA ARG A 781 29.19 -7.25 -13.57
C ARG A 781 29.50 -7.25 -12.08
N LEU A 782 28.46 -7.29 -11.28
CA LEU A 782 28.53 -7.34 -9.83
C LEU A 782 27.81 -8.59 -9.36
N THR A 783 28.50 -9.39 -8.54
CA THR A 783 27.83 -10.44 -7.79
C THR A 783 27.12 -9.80 -6.61
N ALA A 784 25.83 -10.11 -6.46
CA ALA A 784 25.05 -9.66 -5.34
C ALA A 784 25.55 -10.40 -4.08
N THR A 785 26.35 -9.73 -3.25
CA THR A 785 26.63 -10.16 -1.88
C THR A 785 25.89 -9.24 -0.94
N PHE A 786 24.73 -9.68 -0.50
CA PHE A 786 24.02 -9.04 0.60
C PHE A 786 24.52 -9.63 1.91
N PRO A 787 24.61 -8.84 2.99
CA PRO A 787 24.80 -9.40 4.31
C PRO A 787 23.63 -10.37 4.54
N ASN A 788 23.89 -11.68 4.49
CA ASN A 788 22.92 -12.68 4.90
C ASN A 788 22.41 -12.26 6.28
N THR A 789 21.11 -12.04 6.40
CA THR A 789 20.40 -11.95 7.68
C THR A 789 20.75 -13.20 8.48
N ARG A 790 21.71 -13.08 9.39
CA ARG A 790 21.99 -14.06 10.44
C ARG A 790 21.06 -13.83 11.60
#